data_AF-A0A7X7YFZ6-F1
#
_entry.id   AF-A0A7X7YFZ6-F1
#
_cell.length_a   1.000
_cell.length_b   1.000
_cell.length_c   1.000
_cell.angle_alpha   90.00
_cell.angle_beta   90.00
_cell.angle_gamma   90.00
#
_symmetry.space_group_name_H-M   'P 1'
#
loop_
_entity.id
_entity.type
_entity.pdbx_description
1 polymer ?
#
loop_
_entity_poly.entity_id
_entity_poly.type
_entity_poly.pdbx_seq_one_letter_code
_entity_poly.pdbx_strand_id
1 'polypeptide(L)'
;MWQASTVEYPVALIFSDDRLVAFNKPPGLSLATSRNKPDDAVSRLTEILSQEDRKVWGVDAQSLWLVHRLDIGTSGLVLVARDAEYHRLLVSAFADRRIEKTYLALVWGSPRPAVGGYAWPLAPDVRDRRRMRVADGGKLASSSYRVLATAPHVSLVELVPHTGRTHQLRVHLAHAGHPVVGDDLYGGPRHRGVRDARLRRHLAPGHTLLHAWRLALPALANQPPLVLAAPLPTDFAAALAELGGRISAVAREAGLVHLESKPDPPPCARRAAAGGSRGATARGDASRRRNQPRVEVGEAVKDVSMVQRRFVPPRGSYRSDLWGTRAGTIGTHREVPMIDAIRQHLGDKVGLLDYTCQGIPKSMLHLPGPDFVDRIFIPSDRPVNVLKALSWMLGTGRLAGSGYLSILPVDQGIEHSAAASFAPNPIYMDGENIIRLAMEGGCNAVASTLGVLGSVARRWAHRIPFIVKLNHNETLTYPLTYDQTMYGTVEQAFNLGAAGIGATIYFGSAESRRQIQEVSEAFQAAHELGMFTVLWCYTRNSAFKKDGVDYHTSADLTGQANHIGVTIEADIIKQKQPECQGGYTAVGFGHTSKLVYEKLAVNNPIEWTRWQVANCYLGRMGMINSGGASGANDLAQAVLTAVVNKRAGGMGLISGRKAFQKPMADGVALLHAIQDVYLCPDVTIA
;
A
#
# COMPACT_ATOMS: atom_id res chain seq x y z
N MET A 1 -6.06 22.88 17.24
CA MET A 1 -5.62 22.31 18.53
C MET A 1 -6.75 21.42 19.04
N TRP A 2 -6.72 20.12 18.77
CA TRP A 2 -7.72 19.17 19.29
C TRP A 2 -7.17 18.62 20.61
N GLN A 3 -7.80 18.97 21.74
CA GLN A 3 -7.50 18.39 23.05
C GLN A 3 -7.96 16.92 23.04
N ALA A 4 -7.01 16.00 23.19
CA ALA A 4 -7.31 14.61 23.47
C ALA A 4 -7.75 14.51 24.95
N SER A 5 -9.03 14.24 25.18
CA SER A 5 -9.50 13.76 26.48
C SER A 5 -8.94 12.34 26.69
N THR A 6 -7.98 12.18 27.59
CA THR A 6 -7.46 10.88 28.03
C THR A 6 -8.54 10.16 28.84
N VAL A 7 -9.32 9.33 28.16
CA VAL A 7 -10.18 8.33 28.82
C VAL A 7 -9.29 7.11 29.10
N GLU A 8 -9.09 6.78 30.37
CA GLU A 8 -8.39 5.54 30.77
C GLU A 8 -9.28 4.33 30.48
N TYR A 9 -8.72 3.34 29.79
CA TYR A 9 -9.38 2.06 29.53
C TYR A 9 -8.64 0.95 30.29
N PRO A 10 -9.27 0.24 31.25
CA PRO A 10 -8.60 -0.88 31.91
C PRO A 10 -8.41 -2.03 30.92
N VAL A 11 -7.16 -2.33 30.56
CA VAL A 11 -6.78 -3.44 29.66
C VAL A 11 -6.24 -4.59 30.51
N ALA A 12 -6.87 -5.76 30.45
CA ALA A 12 -6.45 -6.92 31.25
C ALA A 12 -5.45 -7.79 30.50
N LEU A 13 -4.33 -8.15 31.16
CA LEU A 13 -3.38 -9.15 30.65
C LEU A 13 -4.02 -10.54 30.72
N ILE A 14 -4.01 -11.27 29.62
CA ILE A 14 -4.51 -12.65 29.55
C ILE A 14 -3.36 -13.64 29.52
N PHE A 15 -2.30 -13.32 28.78
CA PHE A 15 -1.14 -14.20 28.64
C PHE A 15 0.11 -13.39 28.37
N SER A 16 1.23 -13.86 28.89
CA SER A 16 2.54 -13.26 28.67
C SER A 16 3.63 -14.33 28.81
N ASP A 17 4.41 -14.51 27.76
CA ASP A 17 5.67 -15.25 27.78
C ASP A 17 6.79 -14.43 27.11
N ASP A 18 7.94 -15.05 26.84
CA ASP A 18 9.11 -14.39 26.26
C ASP A 18 8.89 -13.83 24.84
N ARG A 19 7.86 -14.29 24.10
CA ARG A 19 7.64 -13.94 22.69
C ARG A 19 6.25 -13.35 22.39
N LEU A 20 5.27 -13.60 23.25
CA LEU A 20 3.85 -13.30 23.06
C LEU A 20 3.26 -12.61 24.29
N VAL A 21 2.45 -11.60 24.01
CA VAL A 21 1.55 -10.96 24.96
C VAL A 21 0.14 -11.02 24.38
N ALA A 22 -0.83 -11.43 25.19
CA ALA A 22 -2.25 -11.37 24.85
C ALA A 22 -3.00 -10.58 25.90
N PHE A 23 -3.87 -9.68 25.45
CA PHE A 23 -4.68 -8.85 26.34
C PHE A 23 -6.14 -8.84 25.92
N ASN A 24 -7.01 -8.52 26.88
CA ASN A 24 -8.43 -8.32 26.64
C ASN A 24 -8.70 -6.85 26.33
N LYS A 25 -8.96 -6.54 25.06
CA LYS A 25 -9.27 -5.19 24.61
C LYS A 25 -10.68 -4.78 25.08
N PRO A 26 -10.83 -3.68 25.84
CA PRO A 26 -12.15 -3.13 26.14
C PRO A 26 -12.79 -2.51 24.89
N PRO A 27 -14.13 -2.42 24.82
CA PRO A 27 -14.81 -1.69 23.76
C PRO A 27 -14.46 -0.19 23.84
N GLY A 28 -14.46 0.51 22.70
CA GLY A 28 -14.12 1.93 22.60
C GLY A 28 -12.63 2.20 22.36
N LEU A 29 -11.73 1.27 22.71
CA LEU A 29 -10.30 1.41 22.42
C LEU A 29 -10.01 1.20 20.92
N SER A 30 -9.50 2.23 20.24
CA SER A 30 -9.07 2.13 18.86
C SER A 30 -7.68 1.53 18.74
N LEU A 31 -7.55 0.43 17.99
CA LEU A 31 -6.28 -0.14 17.53
C LEU A 31 -5.96 0.28 16.08
N ALA A 32 -6.68 1.27 15.55
CA ALA A 32 -6.33 1.86 14.27
C ALA A 32 -5.09 2.73 14.45
N THR A 33 -4.06 2.45 13.67
CA THR A 33 -2.92 3.35 13.49
C THR A 33 -3.41 4.59 12.75
N SER A 34 -3.21 5.78 13.32
CA SER A 34 -3.51 7.01 12.60
C SER A 34 -2.48 7.21 11.48
N ARG A 35 -2.93 7.73 10.33
CA ARG A 35 -2.12 7.94 9.11
C ARG A 35 -0.89 8.84 9.28
N ASN A 36 -0.70 9.46 10.45
CA ASN A 36 0.44 10.32 10.79
C ASN A 36 1.40 9.71 11.83
N LYS A 37 1.11 8.51 12.36
CA LYS A 37 1.95 7.80 13.34
C LYS A 37 1.79 6.28 13.15
N PRO A 38 2.70 5.62 12.42
CA PRO A 38 2.68 4.16 12.23
C PRO A 38 2.67 3.39 13.55
N ASP A 39 3.24 3.98 14.62
CA ASP A 39 3.35 3.39 15.96
C ASP A 39 2.15 3.66 16.90
N ASP A 40 1.06 4.27 16.44
CA ASP A 40 0.00 4.79 17.33
C ASP A 40 -0.78 3.69 18.08
N ALA A 41 -0.95 2.48 17.52
CA ALA A 41 -1.68 1.41 18.23
C ALA A 41 -0.84 0.77 19.35
N VAL A 42 0.45 0.52 19.08
CA VAL A 42 1.41 0.02 20.08
C VAL A 42 1.68 1.10 21.11
N SER A 43 1.91 2.35 20.68
CA SER A 43 2.08 3.50 21.56
C SER A 43 0.86 3.75 22.44
N ARG A 44 -0.38 3.66 21.91
CA ARG A 44 -1.61 3.74 22.72
C ARG A 44 -1.75 2.58 23.68
N LEU A 45 -1.41 1.36 23.26
CA LEU A 45 -1.37 0.23 24.18
C LEU A 45 -0.35 0.51 25.29
N THR A 46 0.84 1.02 24.96
CA THR A 46 1.84 1.40 25.96
C THR A 46 1.34 2.55 26.85
N GLU A 47 0.71 3.59 26.32
CA GLU A 47 0.11 4.73 27.06
C GLU A 47 -0.99 4.28 28.02
N ILE A 48 -1.77 3.27 27.65
CA ILE A 48 -2.84 2.71 28.47
C ILE A 48 -2.30 1.78 29.55
N LEU A 49 -1.17 1.11 29.31
CA LEU A 49 -0.49 0.31 30.31
C LEU A 49 0.21 1.21 31.33
N SER A 50 -0.16 1.07 32.61
CA SER A 50 0.52 1.76 33.71
C SER A 50 2.01 1.38 33.77
N GLN A 51 2.84 2.18 34.46
CA GLN A 51 4.25 1.84 34.62
C GLN A 51 4.45 0.50 35.36
N GLU A 52 3.53 0.14 36.25
CA GLU A 52 3.52 -1.16 36.93
C GLU A 52 3.11 -2.27 35.97
N ASP A 53 2.09 -2.04 35.12
CA ASP A 53 1.73 -2.97 34.05
C ASP A 53 2.90 -3.18 33.09
N ARG A 54 3.58 -2.14 32.61
CA ARG A 54 4.74 -2.31 31.70
C ARG A 54 5.84 -3.20 32.32
N LYS A 55 6.05 -3.10 33.64
CA LYS A 55 7.00 -3.97 34.37
C LYS A 55 6.47 -5.40 34.52
N VAL A 56 5.21 -5.58 34.93
CA VAL A 56 4.55 -6.89 35.08
C VAL A 56 4.45 -7.61 33.74
N TRP A 57 4.22 -6.86 32.68
CA TRP A 57 4.07 -7.34 31.32
C TRP A 57 5.44 -7.50 30.65
N GLY A 58 6.56 -7.10 31.26
CA GLY A 58 7.91 -7.20 30.67
C GLY A 58 8.06 -6.48 29.33
N VAL A 59 7.24 -5.46 29.08
CA VAL A 59 7.13 -4.77 27.80
C VAL A 59 8.08 -3.57 27.79
N ASP A 60 9.14 -3.62 26.99
CA ASP A 60 9.78 -2.39 26.53
C ASP A 60 8.93 -1.81 25.38
N ALA A 61 8.56 -0.54 25.49
CA ALA A 61 7.65 0.14 24.55
C ALA A 61 8.19 0.13 23.10
N GLN A 62 9.50 -0.05 22.93
CA GLN A 62 10.20 0.05 21.65
C GLN A 62 10.26 -1.26 20.85
N SER A 63 9.74 -2.38 21.37
CA SER A 63 9.88 -3.72 20.75
C SER A 63 8.60 -4.51 20.51
N LEU A 64 7.41 -3.90 20.70
CA LEU A 64 6.13 -4.60 20.53
C LEU A 64 5.55 -4.50 19.12
N TRP A 65 5.03 -5.63 18.63
CA TRP A 65 4.45 -5.76 17.30
C TRP A 65 3.00 -6.24 17.37
N LEU A 66 2.04 -5.38 17.03
CA LEU A 66 0.62 -5.76 16.97
C LEU A 66 0.39 -6.80 15.87
N VAL A 67 -0.21 -7.94 16.24
CA VAL A 67 -0.39 -9.07 15.32
C VAL A 67 -1.68 -8.98 14.52
N HIS A 68 -2.78 -8.59 15.18
CA HIS A 68 -4.09 -8.43 14.54
C HIS A 68 -4.91 -7.33 15.22
N ARG A 69 -6.05 -6.98 14.61
CA ARG A 69 -6.90 -5.87 15.07
C ARG A 69 -8.34 -6.31 15.28
N LEU A 70 -9.01 -5.61 16.20
CA LEU A 70 -10.45 -5.66 16.41
C LEU A 70 -11.05 -4.28 16.10
N ASP A 71 -12.32 -4.24 15.67
CA ASP A 71 -13.05 -2.99 15.50
C ASP A 71 -13.12 -2.22 16.84
N ILE A 72 -13.27 -0.89 16.77
CA ILE A 72 -13.33 -0.01 17.96
C ILE A 72 -14.36 -0.50 18.98
N GLY A 73 -15.58 -0.83 18.53
CA GLY A 73 -16.67 -1.29 19.39
C GLY A 73 -16.59 -2.76 19.83
N THR A 74 -15.71 -3.55 19.22
CA THR A 74 -15.54 -4.98 19.51
C THR A 74 -14.55 -5.14 20.67
N SER A 75 -14.88 -6.02 21.61
CA SER A 75 -14.03 -6.35 22.76
C SER A 75 -13.33 -7.70 22.59
N GLY A 76 -12.36 -8.04 23.43
CA GLY A 76 -11.79 -9.40 23.50
C GLY A 76 -10.31 -9.49 23.16
N LEU A 77 -9.86 -10.73 22.91
CA LEU A 77 -8.44 -11.08 22.76
C LEU A 77 -7.75 -10.33 21.61
N VAL A 78 -6.59 -9.77 21.92
CA VAL A 78 -5.64 -9.21 20.95
C VAL A 78 -4.24 -9.71 21.26
N LEU A 79 -3.54 -10.17 20.23
CA LEU A 79 -2.16 -10.66 20.33
C LEU A 79 -1.14 -9.58 19.92
N VAL A 80 -0.04 -9.54 20.66
CA VAL A 80 1.14 -8.70 20.42
C VAL A 80 2.37 -9.58 20.54
N ALA A 81 3.24 -9.53 19.54
CA ALA A 81 4.53 -10.23 19.59
C ALA A 81 5.61 -9.29 20.16
N ARG A 82 6.57 -9.87 20.89
CA ARG A 82 7.73 -9.15 21.45
C ARG A 82 8.96 -9.17 20.54
N ASP A 83 8.94 -10.04 19.53
CA ASP A 83 10.02 -10.16 18.57
C ASP A 83 9.46 -10.28 17.14
N ALA A 84 10.25 -9.78 16.19
CA ALA A 84 9.85 -9.68 14.79
C ALA A 84 9.74 -11.05 14.10
N GLU A 85 10.42 -12.09 14.59
CA GLU A 85 10.29 -13.44 14.04
C GLU A 85 8.92 -14.04 14.42
N TYR A 86 8.55 -14.00 15.69
CA TYR A 86 7.28 -14.52 16.16
C TYR A 86 6.09 -13.71 15.65
N HIS A 87 6.25 -12.40 15.50
CA HIS A 87 5.28 -11.54 14.81
C HIS A 87 4.95 -12.07 13.40
N ARG A 88 5.98 -12.33 12.58
CA ARG A 88 5.81 -12.86 11.22
C ARG A 88 5.13 -14.23 11.22
N LEU A 89 5.50 -15.11 12.16
CA LEU A 89 4.88 -16.43 12.29
C LEU A 89 3.39 -16.35 12.63
N LEU A 90 3.02 -15.45 13.56
CA LEU A 90 1.62 -15.25 13.93
C LEU A 90 0.82 -14.57 12.82
N VAL A 91 1.38 -13.55 12.16
CA VAL A 91 0.74 -12.87 11.02
C VAL A 91 0.48 -13.88 9.89
N SER A 92 1.47 -14.72 9.57
CA SER A 92 1.29 -15.84 8.62
C SER A 92 0.23 -16.81 9.12
N ALA A 93 0.21 -17.18 10.40
CA ALA A 93 -0.80 -18.10 10.94
C ALA A 93 -2.23 -17.54 10.86
N PHE A 94 -2.42 -16.22 10.99
CA PHE A 94 -3.70 -15.56 10.72
C PHE A 94 -4.05 -15.57 9.23
N ALA A 95 -3.10 -15.26 8.35
CA ALA A 95 -3.30 -15.23 6.91
C ALA A 95 -3.65 -16.62 6.34
N ASP A 96 -2.93 -17.65 6.79
CA ASP A 96 -3.11 -19.06 6.44
C ASP A 96 -4.33 -19.70 7.12
N ARG A 97 -5.04 -18.95 7.99
CA ARG A 97 -6.20 -19.42 8.75
C ARG A 97 -5.91 -20.61 9.67
N ARG A 98 -4.67 -20.70 10.16
CA ARG A 98 -4.23 -21.72 11.12
C ARG A 98 -4.60 -21.36 12.57
N ILE A 99 -4.93 -20.10 12.83
CA ILE A 99 -5.45 -19.64 14.13
C ILE A 99 -6.98 -19.71 14.11
N GLU A 100 -7.53 -20.54 14.99
CA GLU A 100 -8.98 -20.62 15.18
C GLU A 100 -9.45 -19.46 16.04
N LYS A 101 -10.54 -18.82 15.62
CA LYS A 101 -11.12 -17.65 16.30
C LYS A 101 -12.55 -17.96 16.66
N THR A 102 -12.91 -17.77 17.93
CA THR A 102 -14.29 -17.91 18.40
C THR A 102 -14.74 -16.60 19.01
N TYR A 103 -15.89 -16.12 18.54
CA TYR A 103 -16.53 -14.89 19.00
C TYR A 103 -17.85 -15.21 19.70
N LEU A 104 -18.20 -14.39 20.67
CA LEU A 104 -19.53 -14.37 21.29
C LEU A 104 -20.24 -13.07 20.92
N ALA A 105 -21.50 -13.17 20.54
CA ALA A 105 -22.33 -12.02 20.23
C ALA A 105 -23.72 -12.14 20.87
N LEU A 106 -24.21 -11.04 21.43
CA LEU A 106 -25.64 -10.89 21.71
C LEU A 106 -26.29 -10.27 20.47
N VAL A 107 -27.31 -10.94 19.92
CA VAL A 107 -27.96 -10.52 18.68
C VAL A 107 -29.46 -10.33 18.86
N TRP A 108 -30.06 -9.46 18.06
CA TRP A 108 -31.52 -9.28 18.04
C TRP A 108 -32.22 -10.47 17.34
N GLY A 109 -33.27 -10.98 17.96
CA GLY A 109 -33.96 -12.20 17.51
C GLY A 109 -33.10 -13.44 17.70
N SER A 110 -33.43 -14.50 16.97
CA SER A 110 -32.74 -15.80 17.04
C SER A 110 -32.49 -16.33 15.63
N PRO A 111 -31.22 -16.46 15.20
CA PRO A 111 -30.87 -17.07 13.93
C PRO A 111 -31.46 -18.47 13.78
N ARG A 112 -32.00 -18.77 12.60
CA ARG A 112 -32.54 -20.09 12.24
C ARG A 112 -31.90 -20.60 10.94
N PRO A 113 -31.48 -21.88 10.87
CA PRO A 113 -31.44 -22.88 11.94
C PRO A 113 -30.51 -22.50 13.11
N ALA A 114 -30.62 -23.17 14.27
CA ALA A 114 -29.82 -22.84 15.46
C ALA A 114 -28.31 -23.09 15.28
N VAL A 115 -27.91 -23.89 14.29
CA VAL A 115 -26.53 -24.08 13.85
C VAL A 115 -26.51 -23.89 12.34
N GLY A 116 -25.59 -23.07 11.84
CA GLY A 116 -25.51 -22.79 10.42
C GLY A 116 -24.25 -22.04 10.02
N GLY A 117 -24.27 -21.52 8.80
CA GLY A 117 -23.18 -20.70 8.28
C GLY A 117 -23.68 -19.65 7.30
N TYR A 118 -22.86 -18.63 7.12
CA TYR A 118 -23.04 -17.55 6.18
C TYR A 118 -21.86 -17.57 5.21
N ALA A 119 -22.14 -17.42 3.91
CA ALA A 119 -21.15 -17.33 2.86
C ALA A 119 -21.61 -16.30 1.83
N TRP A 120 -21.29 -15.04 2.09
CA TRP A 120 -21.73 -13.92 1.25
C TRP A 120 -20.55 -13.03 0.84
N PRO A 121 -20.51 -12.55 -0.42
CA PRO A 121 -19.52 -11.58 -0.85
C PRO A 121 -19.78 -10.23 -0.21
N LEU A 122 -18.75 -9.66 0.43
CA LEU A 122 -18.83 -8.36 1.10
C LEU A 122 -18.05 -7.30 0.33
N ALA A 123 -18.66 -6.13 0.16
CA ALA A 123 -18.05 -4.96 -0.46
C ALA A 123 -18.31 -3.71 0.40
N PRO A 124 -17.47 -2.66 0.30
CA PRO A 124 -17.79 -1.35 0.88
C PRO A 124 -19.14 -0.82 0.39
N ASP A 125 -19.91 -0.20 1.27
CA ASP A 125 -21.14 0.47 0.89
C ASP A 125 -20.81 1.76 0.10
N VAL A 126 -21.50 1.96 -1.02
CA VAL A 126 -21.27 3.07 -1.94
C VAL A 126 -21.72 4.41 -1.34
N ARG A 127 -22.71 4.39 -0.43
CA ARG A 127 -23.33 5.57 0.18
C ARG A 127 -22.69 5.93 1.52
N ASP A 128 -22.28 4.94 2.31
CA ASP A 128 -21.56 5.17 3.57
C ASP A 128 -20.32 4.28 3.63
N ARG A 129 -19.15 4.83 3.31
CA ARG A 129 -17.88 4.10 3.27
C ARG A 129 -17.45 3.51 4.62
N ARG A 130 -18.10 3.84 5.74
CA ARG A 130 -17.89 3.19 7.04
C ARG A 130 -18.58 1.82 7.11
N ARG A 131 -19.53 1.54 6.21
CA ARG A 131 -20.32 0.31 6.16
C ARG A 131 -19.80 -0.64 5.10
N MET A 132 -20.02 -1.92 5.35
CA MET A 132 -19.87 -3.00 4.38
C MET A 132 -21.26 -3.56 4.07
N ARG A 133 -21.46 -4.08 2.88
CA ARG A 133 -22.73 -4.68 2.46
C ARG A 133 -22.50 -5.98 1.71
N VAL A 134 -23.51 -6.84 1.69
CA VAL A 134 -23.55 -7.98 0.78
C VAL A 134 -23.73 -7.44 -0.64
N ALA A 135 -22.84 -7.82 -1.55
CA ALA A 135 -22.88 -7.41 -2.95
C ALA A 135 -22.14 -8.43 -3.82
N ASP A 136 -22.72 -8.81 -4.96
CA ASP A 136 -22.23 -9.91 -5.81
C ASP A 136 -20.79 -9.71 -6.32
N GLY A 137 -20.32 -8.47 -6.49
CA GLY A 137 -18.94 -8.13 -6.83
C GLY A 137 -17.98 -8.00 -5.64
N GLY A 138 -18.40 -8.38 -4.44
CA GLY A 138 -17.61 -8.30 -3.21
C GLY A 138 -16.64 -9.45 -2.99
N LYS A 139 -15.77 -9.32 -1.99
CA LYS A 139 -14.84 -10.40 -1.59
C LYS A 139 -15.60 -11.42 -0.73
N LEU A 140 -15.56 -12.71 -1.10
CA LEU A 140 -16.24 -13.77 -0.35
C LEU A 140 -15.85 -13.76 1.13
N ALA A 141 -16.86 -13.79 1.99
CA ALA A 141 -16.71 -13.86 3.44
C ALA A 141 -17.53 -15.04 3.98
N SER A 142 -16.92 -15.88 4.81
CA SER A 142 -17.60 -17.05 5.39
C SER A 142 -17.43 -17.17 6.90
N SER A 143 -18.52 -17.55 7.57
CA SER A 143 -18.59 -17.72 9.03
C SER A 143 -19.55 -18.84 9.39
N SER A 144 -19.23 -19.61 10.43
CA SER A 144 -20.17 -20.52 11.08
C SER A 144 -20.74 -19.90 12.34
N TYR A 145 -21.95 -20.31 12.72
CA TYR A 145 -22.59 -19.86 13.95
C TYR A 145 -23.33 -20.98 14.66
N ARG A 146 -23.47 -20.83 15.98
CA ARG A 146 -24.27 -21.67 16.86
C ARG A 146 -24.99 -20.80 17.88
N VAL A 147 -26.31 -20.89 17.92
CA VAL A 147 -27.14 -20.25 18.94
C VAL A 147 -26.96 -21.02 20.24
N LEU A 148 -26.34 -20.40 21.24
CA LEU A 148 -26.06 -21.02 22.53
C LEU A 148 -27.27 -20.98 23.46
N ALA A 149 -27.95 -19.82 23.49
CA ALA A 149 -29.15 -19.62 24.27
C ALA A 149 -29.99 -18.48 23.70
N THR A 150 -31.29 -18.50 23.98
CA THR A 150 -32.26 -17.48 23.55
C THR A 150 -33.02 -16.95 24.76
N ALA A 151 -33.32 -15.66 24.74
CA ALA A 151 -34.13 -14.96 25.72
C ALA A 151 -35.12 -14.04 24.97
N PRO A 152 -36.04 -13.35 25.67
CA PRO A 152 -36.93 -12.39 25.02
C PRO A 152 -36.13 -11.37 24.19
N HIS A 153 -36.50 -11.24 22.92
CA HIS A 153 -35.93 -10.33 21.92
C HIS A 153 -34.49 -10.62 21.44
N VAL A 154 -33.71 -11.47 22.11
CA VAL A 154 -32.28 -11.64 21.80
C VAL A 154 -31.79 -13.08 21.95
N SER A 155 -30.68 -13.40 21.29
CA SER A 155 -29.96 -14.67 21.43
C SER A 155 -28.47 -14.45 21.66
N LEU A 156 -27.86 -15.31 22.48
CA LEU A 156 -26.41 -15.43 22.59
C LEU A 156 -25.92 -16.42 21.52
N VAL A 157 -24.97 -15.97 20.70
CA VAL A 157 -24.49 -16.70 19.53
C VAL A 157 -22.98 -16.83 19.57
N GLU A 158 -22.50 -18.05 19.39
CA GLU A 158 -21.10 -18.36 19.10
C GLU A 158 -20.86 -18.23 17.59
N LEU A 159 -19.76 -17.60 17.21
CA LEU A 159 -19.41 -17.29 15.83
C LEU A 159 -17.96 -17.66 15.55
N VAL A 160 -17.72 -18.34 14.43
CA VAL A 160 -16.39 -18.72 13.96
C VAL A 160 -16.18 -18.12 12.56
N PRO A 161 -15.38 -17.05 12.40
CA PRO A 161 -15.06 -16.51 11.09
C PRO A 161 -13.95 -17.31 10.40
N HIS A 162 -14.29 -17.89 9.23
CA HIS A 162 -13.36 -18.65 8.38
C HIS A 162 -12.57 -17.74 7.43
N THR A 163 -12.99 -16.49 7.29
CA THR A 163 -12.29 -15.41 6.58
C THR A 163 -12.12 -14.19 7.50
N GLY A 164 -11.30 -13.22 7.09
CA GLY A 164 -11.05 -12.00 7.86
C GLY A 164 -11.44 -10.73 7.10
N ARG A 165 -12.74 -10.51 6.82
CA ARG A 165 -13.20 -9.28 6.16
C ARG A 165 -13.66 -8.22 7.18
N THR A 166 -13.52 -6.94 6.82
CA THR A 166 -13.97 -5.81 7.65
C THR A 166 -15.46 -5.96 8.00
N HIS A 167 -15.81 -5.78 9.27
CA HIS A 167 -17.18 -5.89 9.79
C HIS A 167 -17.89 -7.23 9.50
N GLN A 168 -17.19 -8.29 9.09
CA GLN A 168 -17.78 -9.53 8.55
C GLN A 168 -18.92 -10.11 9.39
N LEU A 169 -18.66 -10.41 10.68
CA LEU A 169 -19.65 -11.01 11.57
C LEU A 169 -20.88 -10.11 11.76
N ARG A 170 -20.66 -8.79 11.86
CA ARG A 170 -21.70 -7.78 12.05
C ARG A 170 -22.60 -7.69 10.81
N VAL A 171 -22.01 -7.70 9.61
CA VAL A 171 -22.75 -7.67 8.34
C VAL A 171 -23.52 -8.96 8.12
N HIS A 172 -22.89 -10.13 8.34
CA HIS A 172 -23.57 -11.42 8.20
C HIS A 172 -24.82 -11.49 9.08
N LEU A 173 -24.67 -11.17 10.36
CA LEU A 173 -25.76 -11.17 11.31
C LEU A 173 -26.85 -10.15 10.95
N ALA A 174 -26.47 -8.92 10.59
CA ALA A 174 -27.44 -7.89 10.19
C ALA A 174 -28.18 -8.24 8.89
N HIS A 175 -27.47 -8.78 7.89
CA HIS A 175 -28.05 -9.23 6.62
C HIS A 175 -29.01 -10.40 6.82
N ALA A 176 -28.70 -11.30 7.75
CA ALA A 176 -29.59 -12.37 8.18
C ALA A 176 -30.78 -11.87 9.03
N GLY A 177 -30.91 -10.57 9.29
CA GLY A 177 -32.00 -9.97 10.08
C GLY A 177 -31.78 -9.96 11.60
N HIS A 178 -30.61 -10.42 12.06
CA HIS A 178 -30.25 -10.59 13.46
C HIS A 178 -29.03 -9.74 13.86
N PRO A 179 -29.08 -8.40 13.72
CA PRO A 179 -27.92 -7.55 14.00
C PRO A 179 -27.46 -7.66 15.46
N VAL A 180 -26.16 -7.42 15.66
CA VAL A 180 -25.55 -7.39 17.00
C VAL A 180 -26.18 -6.29 17.85
N VAL A 181 -26.44 -6.58 19.14
CA VAL A 181 -26.96 -5.61 20.10
C VAL A 181 -25.93 -4.49 20.33
N GLY A 182 -26.40 -3.24 20.34
CA GLY A 182 -25.54 -2.05 20.43
C GLY A 182 -24.79 -1.69 19.15
N ASP A 183 -25.08 -2.35 18.03
CA ASP A 183 -24.52 -1.98 16.73
C ASP A 183 -25.34 -0.85 16.07
N ASP A 184 -24.95 0.39 16.32
CA ASP A 184 -25.60 1.55 15.69
C ASP A 184 -25.40 1.61 14.18
N LEU A 185 -24.31 1.01 13.68
CA LEU A 185 -23.97 1.05 12.27
C LEU A 185 -24.82 0.07 11.45
N TYR A 186 -25.15 -1.11 11.98
CA TYR A 186 -25.90 -2.13 11.23
C TYR A 186 -27.28 -2.45 11.81
N GLY A 187 -27.47 -2.32 13.12
CA GLY A 187 -28.70 -2.70 13.82
C GLY A 187 -29.66 -1.56 14.10
N GLY A 188 -29.14 -0.35 14.33
CA GLY A 188 -29.92 0.81 14.76
C GLY A 188 -30.52 0.65 16.17
N PRO A 189 -31.34 1.61 16.65
CA PRO A 189 -31.79 1.68 18.05
C PRO A 189 -32.97 0.74 18.37
N ARG A 190 -32.83 -0.56 18.07
CA ARG A 190 -33.88 -1.58 18.28
C ARG A 190 -34.31 -1.76 19.73
N HIS A 191 -33.45 -1.39 20.68
CA HIS A 191 -33.76 -1.40 22.12
C HIS A 191 -34.99 -0.56 22.48
N ARG A 192 -35.39 0.42 21.65
CA ARG A 192 -36.60 1.24 21.87
C ARG A 192 -37.89 0.42 21.91
N GLY A 193 -37.90 -0.77 21.30
CA GLY A 193 -39.05 -1.70 21.33
C GLY A 193 -39.18 -2.53 22.61
N VAL A 194 -38.17 -2.49 23.51
CA VAL A 194 -38.19 -3.24 24.78
C VAL A 194 -38.94 -2.44 25.83
N ARG A 195 -40.04 -3.00 26.36
CA ARG A 195 -40.90 -2.34 27.35
C ARG A 195 -40.25 -2.24 28.74
N ASP A 196 -39.51 -3.28 29.12
CA ASP A 196 -38.78 -3.29 30.39
C ASP A 196 -37.64 -2.27 30.36
N ALA A 197 -37.77 -1.22 31.18
CA ALA A 197 -36.81 -0.13 31.23
C ALA A 197 -35.43 -0.56 31.76
N ARG A 198 -35.37 -1.56 32.64
CA ARG A 198 -34.13 -2.07 33.21
C ARG A 198 -33.38 -2.88 32.15
N LEU A 199 -34.05 -3.84 31.50
CA LEU A 199 -33.48 -4.63 30.42
C LEU A 199 -33.06 -3.74 29.23
N ARG A 200 -33.87 -2.74 28.88
CA ARG A 200 -33.56 -1.80 27.80
C ARG A 200 -32.23 -1.07 28.00
N ARG A 201 -31.85 -0.73 29.24
CA ARG A 201 -30.54 -0.09 29.52
C ARG A 201 -29.38 -1.02 29.18
N HIS A 202 -29.49 -2.31 29.51
CA HIS A 202 -28.46 -3.30 29.21
C HIS A 202 -28.36 -3.66 27.72
N LEU A 203 -29.45 -3.47 26.95
CA LEU A 203 -29.47 -3.69 25.49
C LEU A 203 -29.12 -2.44 24.68
N ALA A 204 -28.63 -1.37 25.33
CA ALA A 204 -28.15 -0.15 24.70
C ALA A 204 -26.79 0.32 25.27
N PRO A 205 -25.73 -0.52 25.22
CA PRO A 205 -24.46 -0.23 25.90
C PRO A 205 -23.59 0.82 25.18
N GLY A 206 -24.00 1.35 24.03
CA GLY A 206 -23.22 2.34 23.27
C GLY A 206 -22.05 1.78 22.46
N HIS A 207 -21.89 0.45 22.45
CA HIS A 207 -20.95 -0.27 21.59
C HIS A 207 -21.52 -1.63 21.20
N THR A 208 -20.86 -2.34 20.28
CA THR A 208 -21.30 -3.68 19.87
C THR A 208 -21.05 -4.70 20.97
N LEU A 209 -22.07 -5.45 21.37
CA LEU A 209 -21.94 -6.65 22.22
C LEU A 209 -21.42 -7.84 21.38
N LEU A 210 -20.21 -7.66 20.85
CA LEU A 210 -19.41 -8.64 20.13
C LEU A 210 -18.05 -8.76 20.82
N HIS A 211 -17.65 -9.98 21.14
CA HIS A 211 -16.48 -10.27 21.94
C HIS A 211 -15.62 -11.37 21.28
N ALA A 212 -14.35 -11.08 21.00
CA ALA A 212 -13.35 -12.05 20.57
C ALA A 212 -12.95 -12.93 21.76
N TRP A 213 -13.76 -13.96 22.00
CA TRP A 213 -13.72 -14.75 23.22
C TRP A 213 -12.50 -15.66 23.30
N ARG A 214 -12.20 -16.41 22.23
CA ARG A 214 -11.19 -17.47 22.27
C ARG A 214 -10.32 -17.46 21.00
N LEU A 215 -9.02 -17.66 21.19
CA LEU A 215 -8.04 -17.90 20.14
C LEU A 215 -7.34 -19.23 20.39
N ALA A 216 -7.28 -20.11 19.40
CA ALA A 216 -6.45 -21.31 19.45
C ALA A 216 -5.32 -21.18 18.43
N LEU A 217 -4.09 -21.09 18.95
CA LEU A 217 -2.87 -20.99 18.17
C LEU A 217 -2.31 -22.41 17.97
N PRO A 218 -1.86 -22.74 16.75
CA PRO A 218 -1.14 -23.98 16.51
C PRO A 218 0.24 -23.93 17.17
N ALA A 219 0.96 -25.05 17.17
CA ALA A 219 2.38 -25.03 17.50
C ALA A 219 3.16 -24.13 16.50
N LEU A 220 3.98 -23.21 17.01
CA LEU A 220 4.74 -22.24 16.22
C LEU A 220 6.16 -22.10 16.80
N ALA A 221 7.19 -22.27 15.96
CA ALA A 221 8.61 -22.07 16.34
C ALA A 221 8.98 -22.61 17.73
N ASN A 222 8.75 -23.90 17.94
CA ASN A 222 9.03 -24.64 19.16
C ASN A 222 8.15 -24.29 20.38
N GLN A 223 7.16 -23.40 20.24
CA GLN A 223 6.10 -23.24 21.23
C GLN A 223 4.99 -24.27 21.02
N PRO A 224 4.47 -24.89 22.09
CA PRO A 224 3.34 -25.80 21.99
C PRO A 224 2.07 -25.06 21.55
N PRO A 225 1.03 -25.77 21.06
CA PRO A 225 -0.26 -25.15 20.80
C PRO A 225 -0.79 -24.43 22.04
N LEU A 226 -1.36 -23.24 21.84
CA LEU A 226 -1.80 -22.37 22.92
C LEU A 226 -3.25 -21.97 22.71
N VAL A 227 -4.08 -22.16 23.74
CA VAL A 227 -5.48 -21.72 23.73
C VAL A 227 -5.64 -20.60 24.74
N LEU A 228 -6.13 -19.46 24.27
CA LEU A 228 -6.38 -18.27 25.07
C LEU A 228 -7.88 -17.98 25.10
N ALA A 229 -8.38 -17.54 26.26
CA ALA A 229 -9.75 -17.08 26.45
C ALA A 229 -9.77 -15.75 27.21
N ALA A 230 -10.60 -14.81 26.77
CA ALA A 230 -10.82 -13.54 27.47
C ALA A 230 -12.16 -13.56 28.23
N PRO A 231 -12.22 -12.96 29.43
CA PRO A 231 -13.48 -12.74 30.13
C PRO A 231 -14.33 -11.68 29.41
N LEU A 232 -15.65 -11.77 29.55
CA LEU A 232 -16.55 -10.77 28.98
C LEU A 232 -16.35 -9.41 29.67
N PRO A 233 -16.51 -8.30 28.93
CA PRO A 233 -16.66 -6.97 29.53
C PRO A 233 -17.83 -6.91 30.52
N THR A 234 -17.71 -6.09 31.56
CA THR A 234 -18.67 -6.02 32.67
C THR A 234 -20.09 -5.70 32.22
N ASP A 235 -20.25 -4.83 31.23
CA ASP A 235 -21.55 -4.46 30.67
C ASP A 235 -22.19 -5.60 29.86
N PHE A 236 -21.40 -6.34 29.07
CA PHE A 236 -21.86 -7.53 28.37
C PHE A 236 -22.28 -8.61 29.39
N ALA A 237 -21.45 -8.89 30.39
CA ALA A 237 -21.78 -9.83 31.46
C ALA A 237 -23.05 -9.42 32.22
N ALA A 238 -23.22 -8.13 32.53
CA ALA A 238 -24.42 -7.60 33.18
C ALA A 238 -25.67 -7.76 32.31
N ALA A 239 -25.55 -7.56 30.98
CA ALA A 239 -26.66 -7.79 30.06
C ALA A 239 -27.10 -9.26 30.04
N LEU A 240 -26.15 -10.21 30.07
CA LEU A 240 -26.47 -11.63 30.15
C LEU A 240 -27.09 -12.02 31.50
N ALA A 241 -26.63 -11.41 32.59
CA ALA A 241 -27.21 -11.62 33.92
C ALA A 241 -28.65 -11.10 34.01
N GLU A 242 -28.93 -9.92 33.46
CA GLU A 242 -30.26 -9.31 33.45
C GLU A 242 -31.27 -10.12 32.61
N LEU A 243 -30.83 -10.69 31.49
CA LEU A 243 -31.66 -11.57 30.66
C LEU A 243 -32.06 -12.88 31.38
N GLY A 244 -31.28 -13.30 32.38
CA GLY A 244 -31.56 -14.46 33.22
C GLY A 244 -31.64 -15.80 32.45
N GLY A 245 -32.23 -16.81 33.11
CA GLY A 245 -32.52 -18.11 32.51
C GLY A 245 -31.31 -18.83 31.91
N ARG A 246 -31.53 -19.52 30.78
CA ARG A 246 -30.50 -20.31 30.09
C ARG A 246 -29.35 -19.46 29.55
N ILE A 247 -29.60 -18.18 29.21
CA ILE A 247 -28.53 -17.26 28.79
C ILE A 247 -27.53 -17.02 29.93
N SER A 248 -28.03 -16.76 31.14
CA SER A 248 -27.15 -16.55 32.31
C SER A 248 -26.43 -17.84 32.73
N ALA A 249 -27.10 -19.00 32.62
CA ALA A 249 -26.49 -20.31 32.92
C ALA A 249 -25.33 -20.63 31.96
N VAL A 250 -25.53 -20.49 30.65
CA VAL A 250 -24.47 -20.72 29.65
C VAL A 250 -23.30 -19.75 29.85
N ALA A 251 -23.57 -18.50 30.23
CA ALA A 251 -22.52 -17.55 30.54
C ALA A 251 -21.67 -17.98 31.75
N ARG A 252 -22.29 -18.59 32.77
CA ARG A 252 -21.59 -19.12 33.95
C ARG A 252 -20.82 -20.40 33.64
N GLU A 253 -21.44 -21.34 32.91
CA GLU A 253 -20.82 -22.62 32.51
C GLU A 253 -19.59 -22.43 31.61
N ALA A 254 -19.60 -21.39 30.77
CA ALA A 254 -18.46 -21.03 29.94
C ALA A 254 -17.35 -20.24 30.67
N GLY A 255 -17.45 -20.06 32.00
CA GLY A 255 -16.48 -19.30 32.81
C GLY A 255 -16.44 -17.81 32.51
N LEU A 256 -17.51 -17.23 31.93
CA LEU A 256 -17.52 -15.86 31.43
C LEU A 256 -17.87 -14.80 32.50
N VAL A 257 -18.24 -15.22 33.72
CA VAL A 257 -18.64 -14.33 34.82
C VAL A 257 -18.08 -14.86 36.15
N HIS A 258 -17.07 -14.18 36.72
CA HIS A 258 -16.68 -14.36 38.13
C HIS A 258 -17.35 -13.28 38.98
N LEU A 259 -18.16 -13.70 39.97
CA LEU A 259 -18.54 -12.83 41.08
C LEU A 259 -17.59 -13.13 42.23
N GLU A 260 -16.54 -12.33 42.40
CA GLU A 260 -15.84 -12.25 43.68
C GLU A 260 -16.40 -11.08 44.49
N SER A 261 -16.89 -11.40 45.68
CA SER A 261 -17.20 -10.49 46.76
C SER A 261 -16.02 -9.54 47.04
N LYS A 262 -16.31 -8.26 47.26
CA LYS A 262 -15.34 -7.20 47.62
C LYS A 262 -14.18 -7.71 48.50
N PRO A 263 -12.91 -7.42 48.17
CA PRO A 263 -11.82 -7.60 49.11
C PRO A 263 -11.89 -6.53 50.21
N ASP A 264 -11.71 -6.94 51.47
CA ASP A 264 -11.51 -6.03 52.58
C ASP A 264 -10.25 -5.17 52.37
N PRO A 265 -10.24 -3.90 52.79
CA PRO A 265 -9.06 -3.07 52.70
C PRO A 265 -7.95 -3.58 53.65
N PRO A 266 -6.67 -3.48 53.25
CA PRO A 266 -5.55 -3.98 54.05
C PRO A 266 -5.34 -3.15 55.34
N PRO A 267 -4.68 -3.72 56.38
CA PRO A 267 -4.56 -3.07 57.69
C PRO A 267 -3.65 -1.85 57.60
N CYS A 268 -4.19 -0.68 57.92
CA CYS A 268 -3.43 0.57 58.00
C CYS A 268 -2.46 0.52 59.19
N ALA A 269 -1.16 0.62 58.90
CA ALA A 269 -0.12 0.84 59.90
C ALA A 269 -0.30 2.22 60.53
N ARG A 270 -0.51 2.22 61.85
CA ARG A 270 -0.57 3.40 62.71
C ARG A 270 0.65 4.31 62.49
N ARG A 271 0.41 5.58 62.17
CA ARG A 271 1.21 6.69 62.70
C ARG A 271 0.32 7.88 63.01
N ALA A 272 0.46 8.35 64.23
CA ALA A 272 -0.27 9.43 64.86
C ALA A 272 0.33 10.80 64.52
N ALA A 273 -0.55 11.80 64.38
CA ALA A 273 -0.40 13.20 64.80
C ALA A 273 -1.55 13.99 64.14
N ALA A 274 -2.63 14.31 64.86
CA ALA A 274 -2.79 15.48 65.72
C ALA A 274 -3.33 16.71 64.97
N GLY A 275 -4.56 17.11 65.32
CA GLY A 275 -4.99 18.50 65.41
C GLY A 275 -5.79 19.07 64.23
N GLY A 276 -7.00 19.57 64.52
CA GLY A 276 -7.60 20.64 63.72
C GLY A 276 -9.11 20.54 63.47
N SER A 277 -9.89 20.96 64.45
CA SER A 277 -11.34 21.16 64.45
C SER A 277 -11.84 22.33 63.58
N ARG A 278 -13.18 22.35 63.36
CA ARG A 278 -14.11 23.45 62.94
C ARG A 278 -14.39 23.46 61.43
N GLY A 279 -15.62 23.66 60.91
CA GLY A 279 -16.92 24.06 61.46
C GLY A 279 -17.67 24.93 60.42
N ALA A 280 -19.01 24.94 60.46
CA ALA A 280 -19.98 25.87 59.80
C ALA A 280 -20.25 25.67 58.29
N THR A 281 -21.45 25.29 57.83
CA THR A 281 -22.75 26.02 57.70
C THR A 281 -22.68 27.33 56.91
N ALA A 282 -23.40 27.42 55.77
CA ALA A 282 -24.55 28.31 55.57
C ALA A 282 -24.99 28.42 54.09
N ARG A 283 -26.28 28.72 53.94
CA ARG A 283 -27.06 29.02 52.73
C ARG A 283 -26.64 30.34 52.08
N GLY A 284 -27.01 30.55 50.81
CA GLY A 284 -27.40 31.89 50.35
C GLY A 284 -27.06 32.27 48.91
N ASP A 285 -28.07 32.14 48.05
CA ASP A 285 -28.58 33.21 47.19
C ASP A 285 -27.87 33.62 45.88
N ALA A 286 -28.69 34.29 45.08
CA ALA A 286 -28.79 34.32 43.63
C ALA A 286 -27.93 35.37 42.89
N SER A 287 -28.05 35.25 41.56
CA SER A 287 -27.92 36.30 40.54
C SER A 287 -26.55 36.47 39.87
N ARG A 288 -26.49 36.19 38.56
CA ARG A 288 -26.39 37.21 37.50
C ARG A 288 -26.28 36.55 36.12
N ARG A 289 -27.25 36.89 35.27
CA ARG A 289 -27.23 36.66 33.81
C ARG A 289 -26.36 37.71 33.13
N ARG A 290 -25.63 37.34 32.08
CA ARG A 290 -25.24 38.22 30.97
C ARG A 290 -25.16 37.45 29.65
N ASN A 291 -26.06 37.84 28.75
CA ASN A 291 -25.86 38.21 27.34
C ASN A 291 -25.31 37.19 26.32
N GLN A 292 -26.24 36.73 25.47
CA GLN A 292 -26.02 36.42 24.05
C GLN A 292 -26.26 37.66 23.17
N PRO A 293 -25.78 37.67 21.92
CA PRO A 293 -26.49 38.27 20.81
C PRO A 293 -27.03 37.20 19.83
N ARG A 294 -28.27 37.44 19.39
CA ARG A 294 -28.98 36.80 18.26
C ARG A 294 -28.53 37.41 16.93
N VAL A 295 -28.66 36.66 15.84
CA VAL A 295 -28.94 37.21 14.50
C VAL A 295 -30.08 36.40 13.85
N GLU A 296 -31.00 37.13 13.25
CA GLU A 296 -32.32 36.75 12.75
C GLU A 296 -32.33 36.16 11.32
N VAL A 297 -33.46 35.55 11.00
CA VAL A 297 -33.85 34.92 9.73
C VAL A 297 -34.74 35.90 8.96
N GLY A 298 -34.58 35.97 7.64
CA GLY A 298 -35.51 36.64 6.72
C GLY A 298 -35.91 35.74 5.56
N GLU A 299 -37.22 35.48 5.47
CA GLU A 299 -38.00 34.99 4.30
C GLU A 299 -37.96 36.03 3.15
N ALA A 300 -38.30 35.81 1.87
CA ALA A 300 -38.84 34.74 1.02
C ALA A 300 -38.52 35.15 -0.44
N VAL A 301 -38.65 34.27 -1.43
CA VAL A 301 -39.29 34.55 -2.75
C VAL A 301 -39.57 33.21 -3.48
N LYS A 302 -40.78 33.14 -4.03
CA LYS A 302 -41.37 32.12 -4.90
C LYS A 302 -40.73 32.17 -6.30
N ASP A 303 -40.42 31.03 -6.91
CA ASP A 303 -41.01 30.66 -8.22
C ASP A 303 -40.53 29.27 -8.67
N VAL A 304 -41.48 28.43 -9.08
CA VAL A 304 -41.27 27.09 -9.63
C VAL A 304 -41.90 27.07 -11.02
N SER A 305 -41.12 27.35 -12.05
CA SER A 305 -41.34 26.84 -13.42
C SER A 305 -40.24 27.31 -14.37
N MET A 306 -39.40 26.39 -14.87
CA MET A 306 -39.24 26.17 -16.31
C MET A 306 -38.27 25.01 -16.57
N VAL A 307 -38.81 24.06 -17.32
CA VAL A 307 -38.20 22.83 -17.82
C VAL A 307 -37.40 23.13 -19.10
N GLN A 308 -36.34 22.33 -19.30
CA GLN A 308 -35.60 22.11 -20.55
C GLN A 308 -34.70 23.24 -21.09
N ARG A 309 -33.40 23.12 -20.80
CA ARG A 309 -32.34 23.40 -21.78
C ARG A 309 -31.37 22.23 -21.85
N ARG A 310 -31.19 21.72 -23.07
CA ARG A 310 -30.26 20.65 -23.47
C ARG A 310 -28.86 20.97 -22.97
N PHE A 311 -28.27 20.04 -22.23
CA PHE A 311 -26.83 20.04 -21.94
C PHE A 311 -26.10 19.58 -23.21
N VAL A 312 -25.55 20.52 -23.96
CA VAL A 312 -24.60 20.24 -25.04
C VAL A 312 -23.20 20.30 -24.42
N PRO A 313 -22.37 19.25 -24.50
CA PRO A 313 -21.02 19.29 -23.94
C PRO A 313 -20.21 20.36 -24.67
N PRO A 314 -19.35 21.13 -23.97
CA PRO A 314 -18.51 22.12 -24.64
C PRO A 314 -17.52 21.38 -25.54
N ARG A 315 -17.63 21.58 -26.86
CA ARG A 315 -16.54 21.34 -27.81
C ARG A 315 -15.46 22.40 -27.56
N GLY A 316 -14.67 22.18 -26.53
CA GLY A 316 -13.44 22.93 -26.29
C GLY A 316 -12.29 22.27 -27.03
N SER A 317 -12.01 22.72 -28.24
CA SER A 317 -10.70 22.56 -28.85
C SER A 317 -9.66 23.17 -27.92
N TYR A 318 -8.77 22.36 -27.35
CA TYR A 318 -7.55 22.88 -26.75
C TYR A 318 -6.78 23.61 -27.88
N ARG A 319 -6.83 24.95 -27.85
CA ARG A 319 -6.02 25.79 -28.72
C ARG A 319 -4.55 25.50 -28.43
N SER A 320 -3.84 25.09 -29.47
CA SER A 320 -2.40 24.82 -29.55
C SER A 320 -1.51 26.07 -29.42
N ASP A 321 -2.04 27.17 -28.89
CA ASP A 321 -1.50 28.51 -29.21
C ASP A 321 -0.52 29.03 -28.14
N LEU A 322 0.04 28.15 -27.31
CA LEU A 322 1.17 28.46 -26.41
C LEU A 322 2.53 28.03 -26.96
N TRP A 323 2.59 27.53 -28.19
CA TRP A 323 3.83 27.21 -28.91
C TRP A 323 3.93 28.04 -30.19
N GLY A 324 3.93 29.37 -30.05
CA GLY A 324 4.29 30.28 -31.12
C GLY A 324 5.81 30.39 -31.22
N THR A 325 6.42 29.62 -32.12
CA THR A 325 7.78 29.90 -32.61
C THR A 325 7.76 31.27 -33.31
N ARG A 326 8.45 32.25 -32.74
CA ARG A 326 8.84 33.45 -33.49
C ARG A 326 9.81 32.98 -34.57
N ALA A 327 9.33 32.91 -35.81
CA ALA A 327 10.18 32.77 -36.98
C ALA A 327 11.00 34.07 -37.13
N GLY A 328 12.21 34.05 -36.56
CA GLY A 328 13.27 34.99 -36.88
C GLY A 328 14.10 34.41 -38.02
N THR A 329 14.21 35.14 -39.12
CA THR A 329 14.98 34.79 -40.32
C THR A 329 16.47 34.67 -39.95
N ILE A 330 17.01 33.45 -39.87
CA ILE A 330 18.45 33.18 -39.74
C ILE A 330 18.82 31.94 -40.55
N GLY A 331 19.77 32.13 -41.48
CA GLY A 331 20.75 31.17 -42.01
C GLY A 331 20.30 29.73 -42.33
N THR A 332 20.44 29.34 -43.60
CA THR A 332 20.38 27.96 -44.08
C THR A 332 21.54 27.13 -43.51
N HIS A 333 21.47 26.73 -42.24
CA HIS A 333 22.23 25.59 -41.74
C HIS A 333 21.50 24.33 -42.21
N ARG A 334 22.17 23.47 -43.00
CA ARG A 334 21.65 22.14 -43.33
C ARG A 334 21.38 21.40 -42.02
N GLU A 335 20.13 21.11 -41.70
CA GLU A 335 19.77 20.20 -40.62
C GLU A 335 20.43 18.85 -40.92
N VAL A 336 21.28 18.38 -40.00
CA VAL A 336 21.89 17.05 -40.08
C VAL A 336 20.75 16.04 -39.94
N PRO A 337 20.58 15.07 -40.87
CA PRO A 337 19.58 14.03 -40.72
C PRO A 337 19.68 13.35 -39.35
N MET A 338 18.55 13.08 -38.70
CA MET A 338 18.51 12.52 -37.34
C MET A 338 19.37 11.25 -37.19
N ILE A 339 19.37 10.39 -38.21
CA ILE A 339 20.20 9.18 -38.24
C ILE A 339 21.70 9.47 -38.25
N ASP A 340 22.16 10.55 -38.88
CA ASP A 340 23.57 10.90 -38.96
C ASP A 340 24.09 11.41 -37.61
N ALA A 341 23.28 12.14 -36.85
CA ALA A 341 23.59 12.51 -35.47
C ALA A 341 23.71 11.26 -34.57
N ILE A 342 22.80 10.30 -34.71
CA ILE A 342 22.85 9.03 -33.98
C ILE A 342 24.14 8.26 -34.33
N ARG A 343 24.47 8.14 -35.63
CA ARG A 343 25.71 7.50 -36.11
C ARG A 343 26.95 8.16 -35.53
N GLN A 344 26.99 9.49 -35.49
CA GLN A 344 28.09 10.24 -34.89
C GLN A 344 28.27 9.91 -33.40
N HIS A 345 27.18 9.81 -32.64
CA HIS A 345 27.24 9.45 -31.22
C HIS A 345 27.63 7.99 -30.99
N LEU A 346 27.30 7.07 -31.89
CA LEU A 346 27.67 5.66 -31.78
C LEU A 346 29.17 5.40 -32.05
N GLY A 347 29.80 6.23 -32.88
CA GLY A 347 31.23 6.09 -33.21
C GLY A 347 31.56 4.71 -33.78
N ASP A 348 32.50 4.00 -33.14
CA ASP A 348 32.93 2.65 -33.50
C ASP A 348 31.82 1.59 -33.41
N LYS A 349 30.72 1.89 -32.70
CA LYS A 349 29.58 0.98 -32.50
C LYS A 349 28.46 1.16 -33.53
N VAL A 350 28.69 1.93 -34.58
CA VAL A 350 27.67 2.20 -35.62
C VAL A 350 27.09 0.93 -36.25
N GLY A 351 27.89 -0.14 -36.34
CA GLY A 351 27.45 -1.45 -36.89
C GLY A 351 26.32 -2.12 -36.10
N LEU A 352 26.00 -1.67 -34.88
CA LEU A 352 24.82 -2.13 -34.13
C LEU A 352 23.50 -1.71 -34.80
N LEU A 353 23.51 -0.67 -35.64
CA LEU A 353 22.34 -0.25 -36.43
C LEU A 353 21.97 -1.28 -37.50
N ASP A 354 22.95 -2.03 -38.00
CA ASP A 354 22.78 -2.99 -39.09
C ASP A 354 22.71 -4.45 -38.61
N TYR A 355 23.03 -4.70 -37.33
CA TYR A 355 23.04 -6.03 -36.73
C TYR A 355 21.66 -6.69 -36.73
N THR A 356 21.55 -7.92 -37.25
CA THR A 356 20.31 -8.71 -37.19
C THR A 356 20.40 -9.79 -36.11
N CYS A 357 19.37 -9.90 -35.27
CA CYS A 357 19.33 -10.94 -34.23
C CYS A 357 19.26 -12.34 -34.83
N GLN A 358 20.09 -13.23 -34.32
CA GLN A 358 20.19 -14.66 -34.65
C GLN A 358 19.33 -15.53 -33.73
N GLY A 359 19.07 -15.07 -32.50
CA GLY A 359 18.31 -15.81 -31.51
C GLY A 359 16.80 -15.67 -31.66
N ILE A 360 16.20 -14.80 -30.86
CA ILE A 360 14.75 -14.58 -30.90
C ILE A 360 14.41 -13.62 -32.06
N PRO A 361 13.63 -14.05 -33.08
CA PRO A 361 13.29 -13.18 -34.20
C PRO A 361 12.29 -12.11 -33.79
N LYS A 362 12.38 -10.94 -34.42
CA LYS A 362 11.48 -9.80 -34.13
C LYS A 362 9.99 -10.11 -34.32
N SER A 363 9.66 -11.08 -35.18
CA SER A 363 8.27 -11.52 -35.42
C SER A 363 7.62 -12.21 -34.22
N MET A 364 8.41 -12.66 -33.23
CA MET A 364 7.89 -13.21 -31.98
C MET A 364 7.59 -12.13 -30.92
N LEU A 365 8.03 -10.88 -31.14
CA LEU A 365 7.95 -9.83 -30.13
C LEU A 365 6.63 -9.07 -30.19
N HIS A 366 6.11 -8.73 -29.02
CA HIS A 366 5.08 -7.72 -28.84
C HIS A 366 5.74 -6.34 -28.83
N LEU A 367 5.88 -5.72 -30.00
CA LEU A 367 6.63 -4.47 -30.15
C LEU A 367 5.83 -3.24 -29.69
N PRO A 368 6.48 -2.22 -29.09
CA PRO A 368 5.84 -0.94 -28.81
C PRO A 368 5.22 -0.31 -30.06
N GLY A 369 4.06 0.34 -29.92
CA GLY A 369 3.38 1.04 -30.99
C GLY A 369 2.20 1.88 -30.51
N PRO A 370 1.58 2.71 -31.37
CA PRO A 370 0.43 3.54 -31.02
C PRO A 370 -0.77 2.72 -30.48
N ASP A 371 -0.89 1.47 -30.92
CA ASP A 371 -1.94 0.52 -30.57
C ASP A 371 -1.59 -0.37 -29.36
N PHE A 372 -0.46 -0.12 -28.67
CA PHE A 372 0.07 -1.05 -27.67
C PHE A 372 -0.93 -1.33 -26.54
N VAL A 373 -1.60 -0.31 -26.00
CA VAL A 373 -2.61 -0.50 -24.94
C VAL A 373 -3.76 -1.37 -25.44
N ASP A 374 -4.25 -1.10 -26.65
CA ASP A 374 -5.38 -1.81 -27.22
C ASP A 374 -5.06 -3.27 -27.53
N ARG A 375 -3.90 -3.51 -28.15
CA ARG A 375 -3.48 -4.85 -28.56
C ARG A 375 -3.06 -5.73 -27.37
N ILE A 376 -2.48 -5.13 -26.33
CA ILE A 376 -1.79 -5.88 -25.27
C ILE A 376 -2.57 -5.90 -23.95
N PHE A 377 -3.14 -4.76 -23.54
CA PHE A 377 -3.75 -4.62 -22.22
C PHE A 377 -5.28 -4.71 -22.21
N ILE A 378 -6.00 -4.41 -23.30
CA ILE A 378 -7.45 -4.70 -23.37
C ILE A 378 -7.78 -6.18 -23.08
N PRO A 379 -7.04 -7.18 -23.61
CA PRO A 379 -7.35 -8.58 -23.31
C PRO A 379 -6.84 -9.06 -21.94
N SER A 380 -6.21 -8.21 -21.13
CA SER A 380 -5.69 -8.59 -19.80
C SER A 380 -6.72 -8.37 -18.69
N ASP A 381 -6.32 -8.65 -17.45
CA ASP A 381 -7.12 -8.39 -16.24
C ASP A 381 -7.01 -6.95 -15.71
N ARG A 382 -6.27 -6.06 -16.40
CA ARG A 382 -6.08 -4.69 -15.95
C ARG A 382 -7.39 -3.92 -15.97
N PRO A 383 -7.79 -3.28 -14.84
CA PRO A 383 -8.99 -2.46 -14.81
C PRO A 383 -8.94 -1.32 -15.83
N VAL A 384 -10.10 -0.90 -16.32
CA VAL A 384 -10.22 0.19 -17.31
C VAL A 384 -9.49 1.48 -16.88
N ASN A 385 -9.47 1.78 -15.57
CA ASN A 385 -8.75 2.95 -15.08
C ASN A 385 -7.23 2.81 -15.19
N VAL A 386 -6.67 1.60 -15.05
CA VAL A 386 -5.25 1.33 -15.33
C VAL A 386 -4.98 1.55 -16.81
N LEU A 387 -5.86 1.09 -17.71
CA LEU A 387 -5.72 1.34 -19.15
C LEU A 387 -5.73 2.83 -19.49
N LYS A 388 -6.58 3.62 -18.81
CA LYS A 388 -6.57 5.09 -18.93
C LYS A 388 -5.25 5.69 -18.46
N ALA A 389 -4.70 5.22 -17.35
CA ALA A 389 -3.44 5.73 -16.82
C ALA A 389 -2.25 5.37 -17.74
N LEU A 390 -2.21 4.15 -18.27
CA LEU A 390 -1.23 3.72 -19.29
C LEU A 390 -1.36 4.54 -20.58
N SER A 391 -2.60 4.74 -21.07
CA SER A 391 -2.86 5.55 -22.26
C SER A 391 -2.45 7.01 -22.05
N TRP A 392 -2.70 7.56 -20.87
CA TRP A 392 -2.26 8.91 -20.53
C TRP A 392 -0.73 9.03 -20.52
N MET A 393 -0.01 8.06 -19.94
CA MET A 393 1.45 8.02 -19.98
C MET A 393 1.99 7.93 -21.41
N LEU A 394 1.50 6.96 -22.20
CA LEU A 394 1.95 6.77 -23.58
C LEU A 394 1.52 7.90 -24.52
N GLY A 395 0.49 8.67 -24.15
CA GLY A 395 0.00 9.84 -24.88
C GLY A 395 0.59 11.19 -24.41
N THR A 396 1.57 11.20 -23.51
CA THR A 396 2.20 12.42 -22.98
C THR A 396 3.63 12.58 -23.48
N GLY A 397 4.09 13.83 -23.65
CA GLY A 397 5.49 14.14 -23.98
C GLY A 397 5.84 14.06 -25.47
N ARG A 398 7.13 14.16 -25.80
CA ARG A 398 7.61 14.16 -27.20
C ARG A 398 7.42 12.80 -27.88
N LEU A 399 7.41 11.71 -27.10
CA LEU A 399 7.15 10.36 -27.59
C LEU A 399 5.66 9.98 -27.60
N ALA A 400 4.76 10.93 -27.33
CA ALA A 400 3.32 10.69 -27.30
C ALA A 400 2.83 9.96 -28.58
N GLY A 401 2.10 8.86 -28.38
CA GLY A 401 1.51 8.08 -29.47
C GLY A 401 2.49 7.21 -30.25
N SER A 402 3.79 7.25 -29.96
CA SER A 402 4.78 6.36 -30.61
C SER A 402 4.77 4.92 -30.06
N GLY A 403 4.22 4.73 -28.86
CA GLY A 403 4.33 3.49 -28.08
C GLY A 403 5.61 3.41 -27.23
N TYR A 404 6.59 4.29 -27.45
CA TYR A 404 7.82 4.35 -26.66
C TYR A 404 7.74 5.30 -25.47
N LEU A 405 8.61 5.08 -24.48
CA LEU A 405 8.64 5.83 -23.22
C LEU A 405 10.00 6.52 -22.97
N SER A 406 9.92 7.76 -22.51
CA SER A 406 11.00 8.52 -21.89
C SER A 406 10.56 8.95 -20.51
N ILE A 407 11.18 8.39 -19.47
CA ILE A 407 10.83 8.68 -18.07
C ILE A 407 12.02 9.34 -17.38
N LEU A 408 11.76 10.38 -16.58
CA LEU A 408 12.75 11.01 -15.71
C LEU A 408 12.62 10.49 -14.27
N PRO A 409 13.55 9.65 -13.77
CA PRO A 409 13.57 9.23 -12.37
C PRO A 409 14.50 10.11 -11.53
N VAL A 410 13.98 10.68 -10.46
CA VAL A 410 14.77 11.41 -9.47
C VAL A 410 14.37 10.98 -8.06
N ASP A 411 14.90 9.83 -7.63
CA ASP A 411 14.76 9.27 -6.28
C ASP A 411 16.11 9.18 -5.55
N GLN A 412 17.21 9.58 -6.20
CA GLN A 412 18.57 9.36 -5.72
C GLN A 412 18.92 10.19 -4.48
N GLY A 413 18.13 11.23 -4.17
CA GLY A 413 18.26 11.99 -2.93
C GLY A 413 18.17 11.10 -1.67
N ILE A 414 17.45 9.97 -1.75
CA ILE A 414 17.44 8.96 -0.70
C ILE A 414 18.46 7.86 -0.99
N GLU A 415 18.47 7.29 -2.19
CA GLU A 415 19.29 6.11 -2.54
C GLU A 415 20.81 6.35 -2.49
N HIS A 416 21.27 7.59 -2.71
CA HIS A 416 22.69 7.94 -2.74
C HIS A 416 23.02 9.17 -1.88
N SER A 417 22.12 9.61 -1.00
CA SER A 417 22.10 10.93 -0.35
C SER A 417 21.78 12.12 -1.26
N ALA A 418 21.15 13.13 -0.66
CA ALA A 418 20.84 14.40 -1.31
C ALA A 418 22.12 15.17 -1.70
N ALA A 419 23.14 15.12 -0.85
CA ALA A 419 24.41 15.78 -1.10
C ALA A 419 25.08 15.25 -2.37
N ALA A 420 25.25 13.92 -2.50
CA ALA A 420 25.89 13.34 -3.69
C ALA A 420 25.04 13.51 -4.96
N SER A 421 23.72 13.53 -4.82
CA SER A 421 22.80 13.60 -5.96
C SER A 421 22.69 15.02 -6.50
N PHE A 422 22.46 16.02 -5.64
CA PHE A 422 22.07 17.37 -6.05
C PHE A 422 23.20 18.40 -5.96
N ALA A 423 24.30 18.16 -5.25
CA ALA A 423 25.42 19.11 -5.23
C ALA A 423 25.98 19.48 -6.63
N PRO A 424 26.05 18.56 -7.63
CA PRO A 424 26.50 18.91 -8.97
C PRO A 424 25.60 19.93 -9.67
N ASN A 425 24.30 19.94 -9.35
CA ASN A 425 23.38 20.98 -9.79
C ASN A 425 22.31 21.27 -8.73
N PRO A 426 22.56 22.23 -7.81
CA PRO A 426 21.72 22.46 -6.63
C PRO A 426 20.29 22.90 -6.92
N ILE A 427 19.95 23.35 -8.14
CA ILE A 427 18.57 23.77 -8.46
C ILE A 427 17.57 22.63 -8.26
N TYR A 428 18.01 21.37 -8.39
CA TYR A 428 17.17 20.18 -8.23
C TYR A 428 16.99 19.73 -6.77
N MET A 429 17.56 20.45 -5.81
CA MET A 429 17.13 20.33 -4.41
C MET A 429 15.68 20.80 -4.24
N ASP A 430 15.22 21.72 -5.09
CA ASP A 430 13.79 22.02 -5.24
C ASP A 430 13.15 21.00 -6.18
N GLY A 431 12.20 20.24 -5.64
CA GLY A 431 11.44 19.24 -6.37
C GLY A 431 10.68 19.77 -7.58
N GLU A 432 10.32 21.06 -7.60
CA GLU A 432 9.64 21.66 -8.76
C GLU A 432 10.53 21.62 -10.01
N ASN A 433 11.85 21.81 -9.87
CA ASN A 433 12.77 21.82 -11.00
C ASN A 433 12.92 20.44 -11.64
N ILE A 434 12.71 19.36 -10.88
CA ILE A 434 12.63 18.00 -11.42
C ILE A 434 11.44 17.88 -12.38
N ILE A 435 10.29 18.43 -12.00
CA ILE A 435 9.09 18.40 -12.86
C ILE A 435 9.30 19.28 -14.09
N ARG A 436 9.94 20.45 -13.95
CA ARG A 436 10.27 21.33 -15.07
C ARG A 436 11.19 20.65 -16.08
N LEU A 437 12.25 19.97 -15.61
CA LEU A 437 13.11 19.19 -16.49
C LEU A 437 12.34 18.11 -17.25
N ALA A 438 11.45 17.38 -16.58
CA ALA A 438 10.64 16.35 -17.24
C ALA A 438 9.72 16.94 -18.32
N MET A 439 9.10 18.09 -18.03
CA MET A 439 8.21 18.80 -18.96
C MET A 439 8.97 19.39 -20.15
N GLU A 440 10.06 20.12 -19.89
CA GLU A 440 10.90 20.75 -20.92
C GLU A 440 11.64 19.71 -21.77
N GLY A 441 12.04 18.60 -21.15
CA GLY A 441 12.64 17.45 -21.83
C GLY A 441 11.63 16.54 -22.54
N GLY A 442 10.33 16.87 -22.51
CA GLY A 442 9.30 16.11 -23.23
C GLY A 442 9.10 14.67 -22.73
N CYS A 443 9.34 14.40 -21.45
CA CYS A 443 9.15 13.06 -20.88
C CYS A 443 7.67 12.65 -20.83
N ASN A 444 7.40 11.35 -20.98
CA ASN A 444 6.08 10.74 -20.81
C ASN A 444 5.61 10.79 -19.35
N ALA A 445 6.55 10.65 -18.41
CA ALA A 445 6.27 10.62 -16.98
C ALA A 445 7.50 11.05 -16.17
N VAL A 446 7.25 11.41 -14.92
CA VAL A 446 8.28 11.71 -13.92
C VAL A 446 8.12 10.78 -12.71
N ALA A 447 9.20 10.11 -12.34
CA ALA A 447 9.25 9.23 -11.18
C ALA A 447 10.07 9.87 -10.06
N SER A 448 9.53 9.99 -8.86
CA SER A 448 10.27 10.53 -7.72
C SER A 448 9.64 10.07 -6.40
N THR A 449 10.27 10.45 -5.28
CA THR A 449 9.85 10.06 -3.94
C THR A 449 8.50 10.72 -3.59
N LEU A 450 7.78 10.12 -2.64
CA LEU A 450 6.53 10.68 -2.13
C LEU A 450 6.69 12.14 -1.66
N GLY A 451 7.80 12.46 -0.99
CA GLY A 451 8.06 13.80 -0.48
C GLY A 451 8.23 14.85 -1.58
N VAL A 452 9.01 14.53 -2.62
CA VAL A 452 9.27 15.43 -3.76
C VAL A 452 8.02 15.66 -4.57
N LEU A 453 7.29 14.60 -4.94
CA LEU A 453 6.06 14.76 -5.71
C LEU A 453 4.97 15.43 -4.87
N GLY A 454 4.90 15.10 -3.58
CA GLY A 454 3.91 15.62 -2.64
C GLY A 454 4.02 17.13 -2.42
N SER A 455 5.23 17.70 -2.44
CA SER A 455 5.44 19.13 -2.25
C SER A 455 4.92 19.98 -3.41
N VAL A 456 4.75 19.40 -4.60
CA VAL A 456 4.36 20.12 -5.83
C VAL A 456 3.12 19.56 -6.54
N ALA A 457 2.48 18.53 -5.96
CA ALA A 457 1.42 17.74 -6.58
C ALA A 457 0.24 18.56 -7.12
N ARG A 458 -0.32 19.47 -6.31
CA ARG A 458 -1.50 20.26 -6.70
C ARG A 458 -1.26 21.12 -7.94
N ARG A 459 -0.01 21.50 -8.19
CA ARG A 459 0.39 22.29 -9.36
C ARG A 459 0.59 21.44 -10.61
N TRP A 460 1.08 20.21 -10.47
CA TRP A 460 1.65 19.46 -11.59
C TRP A 460 1.07 18.07 -11.85
N ALA A 461 0.47 17.42 -10.86
CA ALA A 461 0.00 16.03 -11.00
C ALA A 461 -1.07 15.86 -12.09
N HIS A 462 -1.77 16.93 -12.49
CA HIS A 462 -2.74 16.93 -13.60
C HIS A 462 -2.14 17.32 -14.96
N ARG A 463 -0.83 17.59 -15.03
CA ARG A 463 -0.13 18.10 -16.23
C ARG A 463 0.86 17.09 -16.81
N ILE A 464 1.46 16.27 -15.96
CA ILE A 464 2.35 15.19 -16.35
C ILE A 464 2.08 13.97 -15.45
N PRO A 465 2.06 12.75 -16.01
CA PRO A 465 1.95 11.52 -15.23
C PRO A 465 3.04 11.42 -14.16
N PHE A 466 2.59 11.39 -12.91
CA PHE A 466 3.45 11.14 -11.76
C PHE A 466 3.55 9.63 -11.49
N ILE A 467 4.77 9.16 -11.24
CA ILE A 467 5.07 7.82 -10.76
C ILE A 467 5.65 7.94 -9.36
N VAL A 468 4.85 7.65 -8.33
CA VAL A 468 5.33 7.75 -6.94
C VAL A 468 6.16 6.53 -6.60
N LYS A 469 7.45 6.73 -6.37
CA LYS A 469 8.36 5.67 -5.93
C LYS A 469 8.11 5.38 -4.45
N LEU A 470 7.58 4.20 -4.15
CA LEU A 470 7.06 3.85 -2.82
C LEU A 470 8.14 3.40 -1.84
N ASN A 471 9.15 2.69 -2.32
CA ASN A 471 10.23 2.16 -1.48
C ASN A 471 11.60 2.68 -1.88
N HIS A 472 12.48 2.75 -0.88
CA HIS A 472 13.86 3.18 -1.03
C HIS A 472 14.79 2.39 -0.11
N ASN A 473 16.07 2.33 -0.47
CA ASN A 473 17.15 1.88 0.38
C ASN A 473 18.07 3.06 0.65
N GLU A 474 18.15 3.48 1.91
CA GLU A 474 18.96 4.61 2.34
C GLU A 474 20.38 4.14 2.71
N THR A 475 21.36 5.06 2.74
CA THR A 475 22.79 4.73 2.94
C THR A 475 23.37 5.21 4.27
N LEU A 476 22.54 5.62 5.23
CA LEU A 476 22.92 6.00 6.58
C LEU A 476 22.97 4.79 7.53
N THR A 477 22.27 3.70 7.22
CA THR A 477 22.39 2.44 7.98
C THR A 477 23.73 1.74 7.70
N TYR A 478 24.41 1.35 8.77
CA TYR A 478 25.67 0.59 8.72
C TYR A 478 25.50 -0.80 9.37
N PRO A 479 25.97 -1.89 8.73
CA PRO A 479 26.55 -1.93 7.39
C PRO A 479 25.51 -1.64 6.30
N LEU A 480 25.95 -1.29 5.09
CA LEU A 480 25.06 -1.12 3.95
C LEU A 480 24.26 -2.41 3.72
N THR A 481 22.95 -2.32 3.76
CA THR A 481 22.03 -3.42 3.47
C THR A 481 21.43 -3.25 2.09
N TYR A 482 20.97 -4.37 1.52
CA TYR A 482 20.16 -4.39 0.31
C TYR A 482 18.71 -4.62 0.68
N ASP A 483 18.16 -3.67 1.46
CA ASP A 483 16.82 -3.77 1.99
C ASP A 483 15.91 -2.58 1.64
N GLN A 484 15.03 -2.79 0.66
CA GLN A 484 14.08 -1.76 0.25
C GLN A 484 12.95 -1.65 1.28
N THR A 485 12.81 -0.45 1.85
CA THR A 485 11.78 -0.12 2.84
C THR A 485 10.68 0.73 2.19
N MET A 486 9.41 0.48 2.51
CA MET A 486 8.29 1.29 2.03
C MET A 486 8.24 2.64 2.77
N TYR A 487 8.53 3.74 2.07
CA TYR A 487 8.45 5.13 2.56
C TYR A 487 7.09 5.77 2.28
N GLY A 488 6.35 5.25 1.30
CA GLY A 488 5.02 5.74 0.92
C GLY A 488 4.04 4.59 0.74
N THR A 489 2.75 4.93 0.80
CA THR A 489 1.65 3.98 0.56
C THR A 489 0.98 4.24 -0.79
N VAL A 490 0.33 3.22 -1.32
CA VAL A 490 -0.47 3.32 -2.55
C VAL A 490 -1.60 4.35 -2.39
N GLU A 491 -2.24 4.42 -1.23
CA GLU A 491 -3.30 5.41 -0.97
C GLU A 491 -2.76 6.85 -1.02
N GLN A 492 -1.56 7.09 -0.50
CA GLN A 492 -0.93 8.42 -0.58
C GLN A 492 -0.62 8.79 -2.04
N ALA A 493 -0.10 7.84 -2.83
CA ALA A 493 0.13 8.06 -4.26
C ALA A 493 -1.17 8.39 -5.01
N PHE A 494 -2.24 7.63 -4.74
CA PHE A 494 -3.55 7.88 -5.32
C PHE A 494 -4.11 9.27 -4.93
N ASN A 495 -4.07 9.61 -3.64
CA ASN A 495 -4.57 10.90 -3.13
C ASN A 495 -3.78 12.11 -3.68
N LEU A 496 -2.52 11.90 -4.08
CA LEU A 496 -1.68 12.90 -4.72
C LEU A 496 -2.13 13.19 -6.16
N GLY A 497 -2.85 12.26 -6.79
CA GLY A 497 -3.21 12.29 -8.20
C GLY A 497 -2.16 11.61 -9.09
N ALA A 498 -1.39 10.67 -8.55
CA ALA A 498 -0.42 9.92 -9.34
C ALA A 498 -1.10 9.07 -10.42
N ALA A 499 -0.43 8.95 -11.57
CA ALA A 499 -0.86 8.07 -12.64
C ALA A 499 -0.41 6.63 -12.40
N GLY A 500 0.72 6.47 -11.73
CA GLY A 500 1.32 5.19 -11.43
C GLY A 500 2.12 5.19 -10.12
N ILE A 501 2.52 4.01 -9.70
CA ILE A 501 3.48 3.81 -8.61
C ILE A 501 4.73 3.11 -9.12
N GLY A 502 5.84 3.34 -8.43
CA GLY A 502 7.11 2.69 -8.67
C GLY A 502 7.60 1.93 -7.45
N ALA A 503 8.26 0.79 -7.64
CA ALA A 503 8.97 0.10 -6.57
C ALA A 503 10.30 -0.50 -7.05
N THR A 504 11.21 -0.79 -6.13
CA THR A 504 12.47 -1.51 -6.39
C THR A 504 12.43 -2.82 -5.64
N ILE A 505 12.92 -3.88 -6.27
CA ILE A 505 13.27 -5.13 -5.59
C ILE A 505 14.75 -5.41 -5.85
N TYR A 506 15.45 -5.80 -4.79
CA TYR A 506 16.83 -6.26 -4.84
C TYR A 506 16.88 -7.80 -4.90
N PHE A 507 16.67 -8.36 -6.09
CA PHE A 507 16.65 -9.80 -6.35
C PHE A 507 17.97 -10.47 -5.97
N GLY A 508 17.88 -11.54 -5.19
CA GLY A 508 19.06 -12.26 -4.68
C GLY A 508 19.59 -11.74 -3.35
N SER A 509 19.06 -10.63 -2.81
CA SER A 509 19.37 -10.20 -1.45
C SER A 509 18.62 -11.07 -0.43
N ALA A 510 19.09 -11.06 0.83
CA ALA A 510 18.46 -11.81 1.92
C ALA A 510 16.96 -11.45 2.07
N GLU A 511 16.64 -10.16 1.95
CA GLU A 511 15.29 -9.62 2.13
C GLU A 511 14.43 -9.64 0.86
N SER A 512 14.97 -10.13 -0.26
CA SER A 512 14.28 -10.10 -1.56
C SER A 512 12.90 -10.75 -1.55
N ARG A 513 12.69 -11.83 -0.79
CA ARG A 513 11.37 -12.49 -0.66
C ARG A 513 10.32 -11.59 -0.02
N ARG A 514 10.69 -10.85 1.03
CA ARG A 514 9.81 -9.89 1.69
C ARG A 514 9.45 -8.75 0.75
N GLN A 515 10.46 -8.19 0.07
CA GLN A 515 10.26 -7.13 -0.92
C GLN A 515 9.34 -7.57 -2.06
N ILE A 516 9.46 -8.81 -2.54
CA ILE A 516 8.54 -9.37 -3.56
C ILE A 516 7.10 -9.39 -3.04
N GLN A 517 6.86 -9.81 -1.80
CA GLN A 517 5.52 -9.84 -1.20
C GLN A 517 4.95 -8.43 -1.05
N GLU A 518 5.70 -7.51 -0.44
CA GLU A 518 5.27 -6.12 -0.21
C GLU A 518 4.96 -5.39 -1.53
N VAL A 519 5.80 -5.59 -2.55
CA VAL A 519 5.60 -4.96 -3.86
C VAL A 519 4.43 -5.60 -4.61
N SER A 520 4.24 -6.91 -4.52
CA SER A 520 3.07 -7.60 -5.10
C SER A 520 1.76 -7.06 -4.52
N GLU A 521 1.69 -6.92 -3.19
CA GLU A 521 0.54 -6.32 -2.51
C GLU A 521 0.31 -4.86 -2.92
N ALA A 522 1.38 -4.07 -3.02
CA ALA A 522 1.30 -2.69 -3.44
C ALA A 522 0.83 -2.55 -4.91
N PHE A 523 1.28 -3.42 -5.80
CA PHE A 523 0.90 -3.41 -7.21
C PHE A 523 -0.55 -3.81 -7.39
N GLN A 524 -1.00 -4.85 -6.69
CA GLN A 524 -2.42 -5.21 -6.66
C GLN A 524 -3.29 -4.03 -6.18
N ALA A 525 -2.91 -3.39 -5.07
CA ALA A 525 -3.65 -2.24 -4.55
C ALA A 525 -3.63 -1.03 -5.50
N ALA A 526 -2.55 -0.83 -6.26
CA ALA A 526 -2.47 0.23 -7.26
C ALA A 526 -3.41 -0.03 -8.43
N HIS A 527 -3.47 -1.27 -8.93
CA HIS A 527 -4.43 -1.67 -9.95
C HIS A 527 -5.88 -1.53 -9.46
N GLU A 528 -6.19 -1.92 -8.21
CA GLU A 528 -7.52 -1.71 -7.60
C GLU A 528 -7.91 -0.21 -7.59
N LEU A 529 -6.93 0.69 -7.47
CA LEU A 529 -7.13 2.15 -7.50
C LEU A 529 -6.96 2.78 -8.89
N GLY A 530 -6.67 2.01 -9.93
CA GLY A 530 -6.57 2.48 -11.31
C GLY A 530 -5.24 3.12 -11.70
N MET A 531 -4.16 2.84 -10.96
CA MET A 531 -2.80 3.31 -11.27
C MET A 531 -1.99 2.20 -11.94
N PHE A 532 -1.09 2.55 -12.88
CA PHE A 532 -0.14 1.60 -13.45
C PHE A 532 1.07 1.37 -12.54
N THR A 533 1.83 0.31 -12.79
CA THR A 533 2.95 -0.10 -11.95
C THR A 533 4.28 -0.15 -12.70
N VAL A 534 5.36 0.32 -12.06
CA VAL A 534 6.72 0.29 -12.59
C VAL A 534 7.67 -0.38 -11.60
N LEU A 535 8.37 -1.43 -12.02
CA LEU A 535 9.28 -2.17 -11.16
C LEU A 535 10.73 -2.05 -11.59
N TRP A 536 11.56 -1.52 -10.70
CA TRP A 536 13.01 -1.57 -10.82
C TRP A 536 13.50 -2.94 -10.34
N CYS A 537 13.82 -3.80 -11.29
CA CYS A 537 14.38 -5.12 -11.01
C CYS A 537 15.89 -5.02 -10.93
N TYR A 538 16.48 -5.01 -9.74
CA TYR A 538 17.94 -5.05 -9.62
C TYR A 538 18.37 -6.34 -8.95
N THR A 539 19.38 -6.99 -9.50
CA THR A 539 20.06 -8.07 -8.79
C THR A 539 20.94 -7.45 -7.69
N ARG A 540 21.05 -8.13 -6.55
CA ARG A 540 21.95 -7.80 -5.44
C ARG A 540 22.34 -9.06 -4.68
N ASN A 541 23.54 -9.57 -4.95
CA ASN A 541 24.11 -10.66 -4.18
C ASN A 541 25.63 -10.64 -4.33
N SER A 542 26.37 -10.68 -3.22
CA SER A 542 27.84 -10.69 -3.27
C SER A 542 28.40 -11.87 -4.07
N ALA A 543 27.70 -13.01 -4.08
CA ALA A 543 28.06 -14.19 -4.87
C ALA A 543 27.95 -14.00 -6.38
N PHE A 544 27.28 -12.93 -6.85
CA PHE A 544 27.26 -12.58 -8.27
C PHE A 544 28.56 -11.95 -8.76
N LYS A 545 29.51 -11.68 -7.86
CA LYS A 545 30.90 -11.41 -8.24
C LYS A 545 31.68 -12.71 -8.14
N LYS A 546 32.17 -13.21 -9.27
CA LYS A 546 32.92 -14.46 -9.32
C LYS A 546 34.10 -14.33 -10.28
N ASP A 547 35.26 -14.82 -9.84
CA ASP A 547 36.49 -14.84 -10.62
C ASP A 547 36.85 -13.46 -11.24
N GLY A 548 36.61 -12.38 -10.48
CA GLY A 548 36.87 -11.00 -10.91
C GLY A 548 35.83 -10.39 -11.84
N VAL A 549 34.79 -11.13 -12.24
CA VAL A 549 33.70 -10.66 -13.10
C VAL A 549 32.45 -10.34 -12.28
N ASP A 550 31.81 -9.21 -12.56
CA ASP A 550 30.55 -8.81 -11.94
C ASP A 550 29.36 -9.23 -12.84
N TYR A 551 28.58 -10.21 -12.37
CA TYR A 551 27.41 -10.74 -13.10
C TYR A 551 26.09 -10.09 -12.67
N HIS A 552 26.08 -9.02 -11.87
CA HIS A 552 24.82 -8.36 -11.49
C HIS A 552 24.03 -7.88 -12.72
N THR A 553 24.70 -7.49 -13.79
CA THR A 553 24.05 -7.06 -15.04
C THR A 553 23.95 -8.19 -16.07
N SER A 554 24.21 -9.45 -15.71
CA SER A 554 24.15 -10.54 -16.70
C SER A 554 22.74 -10.72 -17.24
N ALA A 555 22.61 -10.92 -18.55
CA ALA A 555 21.31 -10.99 -19.20
C ALA A 555 20.42 -12.12 -18.64
N ASP A 556 20.98 -13.26 -18.31
CA ASP A 556 20.26 -14.39 -17.72
C ASP A 556 19.72 -14.11 -16.31
N LEU A 557 20.55 -13.61 -15.39
CA LEU A 557 20.13 -13.27 -14.02
C LEU A 557 19.12 -12.12 -14.00
N THR A 558 19.38 -11.06 -14.78
CA THR A 558 18.46 -9.93 -14.91
C THR A 558 17.17 -10.32 -15.64
N GLY A 559 17.24 -11.24 -16.60
CA GLY A 559 16.09 -11.84 -17.26
C GLY A 559 15.15 -12.52 -16.27
N GLN A 560 15.67 -13.36 -15.38
CA GLN A 560 14.84 -13.98 -14.34
C GLN A 560 14.20 -12.93 -13.40
N ALA A 561 14.95 -11.92 -13.00
CA ALA A 561 14.42 -10.83 -12.18
C ALA A 561 13.27 -10.09 -12.88
N ASN A 562 13.38 -9.86 -14.19
CA ASN A 562 12.31 -9.29 -15.00
C ASN A 562 11.09 -10.22 -15.06
N HIS A 563 11.30 -11.52 -15.25
CA HIS A 563 10.23 -12.51 -15.34
C HIS A 563 9.41 -12.58 -14.04
N ILE A 564 10.08 -12.55 -12.88
CA ILE A 564 9.40 -12.48 -11.59
C ILE A 564 8.64 -11.16 -11.46
N GLY A 565 9.24 -10.06 -11.92
CA GLY A 565 8.62 -8.74 -11.89
C GLY A 565 7.29 -8.66 -12.65
N VAL A 566 7.24 -9.18 -13.88
CA VAL A 566 6.00 -9.23 -14.66
C VAL A 566 4.99 -10.22 -14.09
N THR A 567 5.46 -11.26 -13.40
CA THR A 567 4.60 -12.24 -12.72
C THR A 567 3.86 -11.61 -11.53
N ILE A 568 4.47 -10.65 -10.83
CA ILE A 568 3.80 -9.86 -9.77
C ILE A 568 3.12 -8.60 -10.33
N GLU A 569 2.69 -8.67 -11.58
CA GLU A 569 1.89 -7.67 -12.27
C GLU A 569 2.57 -6.32 -12.54
N ALA A 570 3.91 -6.23 -12.62
CA ALA A 570 4.54 -5.02 -13.14
C ALA A 570 4.08 -4.72 -14.59
N ASP A 571 3.50 -3.54 -14.84
CA ASP A 571 3.13 -3.13 -16.21
C ASP A 571 4.37 -2.71 -17.02
N ILE A 572 5.33 -2.08 -16.35
CA ILE A 572 6.62 -1.69 -16.90
C ILE A 572 7.76 -2.21 -16.02
N ILE A 573 8.69 -2.93 -16.64
CA ILE A 573 9.96 -3.32 -16.04
C ILE A 573 11.03 -2.28 -16.35
N LYS A 574 11.71 -1.82 -15.31
CA LYS A 574 12.94 -1.07 -15.40
C LYS A 574 14.11 -1.96 -15.07
N GLN A 575 15.02 -2.15 -16.02
CA GLN A 575 16.24 -2.94 -15.84
C GLN A 575 17.52 -2.20 -16.30
N LYS A 576 18.68 -2.50 -15.70
CA LYS A 576 19.96 -2.06 -16.26
C LYS A 576 20.25 -2.81 -17.56
N GLN A 577 20.79 -2.13 -18.56
CA GLN A 577 21.26 -2.80 -19.77
C GLN A 577 22.33 -3.85 -19.41
N PRO A 578 22.26 -5.06 -19.98
CA PRO A 578 23.21 -6.10 -19.64
C PRO A 578 24.58 -5.81 -20.24
N GLU A 579 25.62 -6.07 -19.46
CA GLU A 579 27.02 -5.88 -19.86
C GLU A 579 27.72 -7.23 -20.11
N CYS A 580 27.11 -8.32 -19.66
CA CYS A 580 27.62 -9.67 -19.78
C CYS A 580 26.47 -10.71 -19.83
N GLN A 581 26.85 -11.98 -19.88
CA GLN A 581 25.93 -13.12 -19.94
C GLN A 581 26.53 -14.31 -19.16
N GLY A 582 25.72 -15.30 -18.82
CA GLY A 582 26.21 -16.55 -18.21
C GLY A 582 26.37 -16.48 -16.69
N GLY A 583 25.65 -15.57 -16.04
CA GLY A 583 25.66 -15.43 -14.59
C GLY A 583 25.28 -16.72 -13.87
N TYR A 584 24.26 -17.46 -14.36
CA TYR A 584 23.88 -18.75 -13.75
C TYR A 584 25.01 -19.79 -13.80
N THR A 585 25.66 -19.92 -14.96
CA THR A 585 26.78 -20.83 -15.17
C THR A 585 27.96 -20.46 -14.29
N ALA A 586 28.27 -19.16 -14.21
CA ALA A 586 29.36 -18.68 -13.37
C ALA A 586 29.06 -18.95 -11.90
N VAL A 587 27.96 -18.45 -11.35
CA VAL A 587 27.69 -18.50 -9.90
C VAL A 587 27.40 -19.91 -9.38
N GLY A 588 26.94 -20.82 -10.24
CA GLY A 588 26.76 -22.24 -9.92
C GLY A 588 25.49 -22.56 -9.13
N PHE A 589 24.51 -21.65 -9.10
CA PHE A 589 23.18 -21.90 -8.52
C PHE A 589 22.08 -21.24 -9.34
N GLY A 590 20.91 -21.86 -9.39
CA GLY A 590 19.81 -21.52 -10.30
C GLY A 590 19.72 -22.48 -11.49
N HIS A 591 18.82 -22.19 -12.42
CA HIS A 591 18.54 -23.07 -13.56
C HIS A 591 18.57 -22.29 -14.88
N THR A 592 19.28 -22.82 -15.85
CA THR A 592 19.40 -22.26 -17.20
C THR A 592 19.61 -23.38 -18.21
N SER A 593 19.11 -23.21 -19.43
CA SER A 593 19.39 -24.12 -20.53
C SER A 593 20.61 -23.63 -21.31
N LYS A 594 21.47 -24.55 -21.77
CA LYS A 594 22.62 -24.19 -22.63
C LYS A 594 22.18 -23.46 -23.91
N LEU A 595 20.96 -23.73 -24.40
CA LEU A 595 20.38 -23.08 -25.56
C LEU A 595 20.23 -21.57 -25.40
N VAL A 596 20.14 -21.06 -24.17
CA VAL A 596 20.12 -19.60 -23.91
C VAL A 596 21.41 -18.98 -24.45
N TYR A 597 22.55 -19.60 -24.20
CA TYR A 597 23.86 -19.06 -24.58
C TYR A 597 24.25 -19.44 -26.01
N GLU A 598 23.88 -20.63 -26.46
CA GLU A 598 24.23 -21.16 -27.77
C GLU A 598 23.36 -20.61 -28.90
N LYS A 599 22.10 -20.27 -28.62
CA LYS A 599 21.12 -19.92 -29.66
C LYS A 599 20.33 -18.65 -29.38
N LEU A 600 19.84 -18.44 -28.16
CA LEU A 600 18.81 -17.42 -27.92
C LEU A 600 19.35 -16.03 -27.57
N ALA A 601 20.49 -15.96 -26.89
CA ALA A 601 21.10 -14.74 -26.37
C ALA A 601 22.62 -14.78 -26.58
N VAL A 602 23.03 -14.94 -27.84
CA VAL A 602 24.43 -15.02 -28.28
C VAL A 602 25.20 -13.73 -27.96
N ASN A 603 26.53 -13.74 -28.13
CA ASN A 603 27.41 -12.64 -27.71
C ASN A 603 27.21 -11.35 -28.53
N ASN A 604 26.19 -10.58 -28.19
CA ASN A 604 25.89 -9.26 -28.71
C ASN A 604 25.01 -8.50 -27.70
N PRO A 605 25.26 -7.20 -27.43
CA PRO A 605 24.46 -6.43 -26.48
C PRO A 605 22.96 -6.33 -26.86
N ILE A 606 22.62 -6.38 -28.15
CA ILE A 606 21.22 -6.39 -28.62
C ILE A 606 20.56 -7.72 -28.27
N GLU A 607 21.26 -8.85 -28.42
CA GLU A 607 20.73 -10.19 -28.08
C GLU A 607 20.53 -10.34 -26.57
N TRP A 608 21.48 -9.86 -25.78
CA TRP A 608 21.37 -9.83 -24.32
C TRP A 608 20.20 -8.98 -23.84
N THR A 609 20.02 -7.81 -24.45
CA THR A 609 18.88 -6.93 -24.14
C THR A 609 17.58 -7.54 -24.64
N ARG A 610 17.57 -8.23 -25.79
CA ARG A 610 16.40 -8.95 -26.31
C ARG A 610 16.02 -10.11 -25.40
N TRP A 611 16.97 -10.76 -24.75
CA TRP A 611 16.70 -11.75 -23.72
C TRP A 611 15.98 -11.16 -22.52
N GLN A 612 16.33 -9.95 -22.08
CA GLN A 612 15.59 -9.24 -21.04
C GLN A 612 14.15 -8.93 -21.47
N VAL A 613 13.94 -8.49 -22.73
CA VAL A 613 12.60 -8.27 -23.32
C VAL A 613 11.80 -9.56 -23.37
N ALA A 614 12.43 -10.66 -23.77
CA ALA A 614 11.82 -11.98 -23.86
C ALA A 614 11.28 -12.46 -22.50
N ASN A 615 12.01 -12.17 -21.42
CA ASN A 615 11.57 -12.47 -20.06
C ASN A 615 10.41 -11.58 -19.58
N CYS A 616 10.12 -10.48 -20.27
CA CYS A 616 8.90 -9.68 -20.08
C CYS A 616 7.74 -10.19 -20.96
N TYR A 617 7.60 -11.52 -21.05
CA TYR A 617 6.65 -12.23 -21.92
C TYR A 617 6.76 -11.80 -23.39
N LEU A 618 7.96 -11.88 -23.97
CA LEU A 618 8.25 -11.45 -25.35
C LEU A 618 7.89 -9.99 -25.63
N GLY A 619 8.00 -9.12 -24.61
CA GLY A 619 7.65 -7.71 -24.70
C GLY A 619 6.18 -7.40 -24.44
N ARG A 620 5.36 -8.37 -24.01
CA ARG A 620 3.96 -8.11 -23.62
C ARG A 620 3.89 -7.14 -22.44
N MET A 621 4.84 -7.20 -21.51
CA MET A 621 5.03 -6.12 -20.55
C MET A 621 6.18 -5.24 -21.01
N GLY A 622 6.00 -3.93 -20.89
CA GLY A 622 6.97 -2.96 -21.39
C GLY A 622 8.28 -3.06 -20.62
N MET A 623 9.42 -3.01 -21.33
CA MET A 623 10.73 -3.01 -20.69
C MET A 623 11.51 -1.76 -21.09
N ILE A 624 11.89 -0.96 -20.11
CA ILE A 624 12.75 0.21 -20.27
C ILE A 624 14.13 -0.06 -19.67
N ASN A 625 15.18 0.41 -20.36
CA ASN A 625 16.54 0.33 -19.83
C ASN A 625 17.01 1.67 -19.26
N SER A 626 18.02 1.62 -18.39
CA SER A 626 18.82 2.77 -18.00
C SER A 626 20.28 2.55 -18.40
N GLY A 627 20.96 3.62 -18.82
CA GLY A 627 22.42 3.61 -19.01
C GLY A 627 23.19 3.58 -17.68
N GLY A 628 24.51 3.34 -17.77
CA GLY A 628 25.43 3.29 -16.63
C GLY A 628 25.54 4.59 -15.82
N ALA A 629 26.49 4.65 -14.88
CA ALA A 629 26.72 5.84 -14.05
C ALA A 629 26.99 7.11 -14.89
N SER A 630 26.78 8.29 -14.29
CA SER A 630 27.10 9.57 -14.95
C SER A 630 28.62 9.73 -15.08
N GLY A 631 29.09 10.31 -16.18
CA GLY A 631 30.50 10.58 -16.45
C GLY A 631 30.73 11.46 -17.68
N ALA A 632 31.98 11.51 -18.15
CA ALA A 632 32.39 12.42 -19.23
C ALA A 632 31.69 12.16 -20.58
N ASN A 633 31.23 10.94 -20.85
CA ASN A 633 30.63 10.54 -22.13
C ASN A 633 29.13 10.20 -22.01
N ASP A 634 28.39 10.94 -21.18
CA ASP A 634 27.00 10.65 -20.84
C ASP A 634 26.06 10.57 -22.05
N LEU A 635 26.23 11.49 -23.01
CA LEU A 635 25.37 11.62 -24.19
C LEU A 635 25.52 10.41 -25.12
N ALA A 636 26.74 10.11 -25.57
CA ALA A 636 27.00 8.97 -26.46
C ALA A 636 26.57 7.64 -25.82
N GLN A 637 26.83 7.47 -24.52
CA GLN A 637 26.39 6.30 -23.77
C GLN A 637 24.87 6.20 -23.69
N ALA A 638 24.16 7.31 -23.47
CA ALA A 638 22.71 7.31 -23.43
C ALA A 638 22.08 6.98 -24.80
N VAL A 639 22.63 7.55 -25.88
CA VAL A 639 22.23 7.24 -27.26
C VAL A 639 22.50 5.77 -27.58
N LEU A 640 23.68 5.24 -27.23
CA LEU A 640 24.02 3.83 -27.40
C LEU A 640 23.04 2.92 -26.66
N THR A 641 22.74 3.20 -25.39
CA THR A 641 21.78 2.39 -24.62
C THR A 641 20.39 2.44 -25.25
N ALA A 642 19.94 3.61 -25.73
CA ALA A 642 18.65 3.76 -26.42
C ALA A 642 18.62 2.97 -27.74
N VAL A 643 19.70 3.01 -28.53
CA VAL A 643 19.82 2.23 -29.78
C VAL A 643 19.71 0.75 -29.47
N VAL A 644 20.52 0.23 -28.55
CA VAL A 644 20.49 -1.20 -28.19
C VAL A 644 19.11 -1.61 -27.65
N ASN A 645 18.49 -0.80 -26.80
CA ASN A 645 17.14 -1.07 -26.28
C ASN A 645 16.09 -1.11 -27.41
N LYS A 646 16.06 -0.11 -28.29
CA LYS A 646 15.11 -0.08 -29.42
C LYS A 646 15.36 -1.25 -30.35
N ARG A 647 16.60 -1.47 -30.81
CA ARG A 647 17.00 -2.59 -31.68
C ARG A 647 16.57 -3.94 -31.08
N ALA A 648 16.65 -4.10 -29.76
CA ALA A 648 16.26 -5.33 -29.07
C ALA A 648 14.75 -5.56 -28.96
N GLY A 649 13.92 -4.54 -29.19
CA GLY A 649 12.46 -4.57 -29.01
C GLY A 649 11.96 -4.00 -27.68
N GLY A 650 12.81 -3.27 -26.95
CA GLY A 650 12.45 -2.59 -25.71
C GLY A 650 11.52 -1.38 -25.93
N MET A 651 10.87 -0.94 -24.85
CA MET A 651 9.84 0.11 -24.86
C MET A 651 10.38 1.51 -24.64
N GLY A 652 11.64 1.69 -24.26
CA GLY A 652 12.10 3.04 -23.95
C GLY A 652 13.31 3.11 -23.04
N LEU A 653 13.61 4.34 -22.64
CA LEU A 653 14.71 4.64 -21.76
C LEU A 653 14.26 5.46 -20.55
N ILE A 654 14.92 5.22 -19.44
CA ILE A 654 14.77 6.00 -18.23
C ILE A 654 16.13 6.59 -17.83
N SER A 655 16.21 7.92 -17.66
CA SER A 655 17.49 8.64 -17.48
C SER A 655 17.40 9.65 -16.34
N GLY A 656 18.08 9.39 -15.22
CA GLY A 656 18.07 10.24 -14.03
C GLY A 656 19.27 11.18 -13.96
N ARG A 657 20.31 10.78 -13.21
CA ARG A 657 21.52 11.60 -12.94
C ARG A 657 22.15 12.24 -14.18
N LYS A 658 22.20 11.51 -15.30
CA LYS A 658 22.73 12.03 -16.57
C LYS A 658 21.99 13.27 -17.08
N ALA A 659 20.72 13.45 -16.72
CA ALA A 659 19.96 14.63 -17.09
C ALA A 659 20.04 15.71 -15.99
N PHE A 660 19.64 15.39 -14.75
CA PHE A 660 19.47 16.42 -13.71
C PHE A 660 20.80 16.88 -13.06
N GLN A 661 21.92 16.17 -13.21
CA GLN A 661 23.21 16.68 -12.71
C GLN A 661 23.86 17.69 -13.67
N LYS A 662 23.21 17.98 -14.82
CA LYS A 662 23.63 18.98 -15.81
C LYS A 662 22.76 20.24 -15.72
N PRO A 663 23.21 21.39 -16.25
CA PRO A 663 22.32 22.54 -16.48
C PRO A 663 21.03 22.11 -17.19
N MET A 664 19.91 22.80 -16.91
CA MET A 664 18.58 22.44 -17.45
C MET A 664 18.60 22.20 -18.97
N ALA A 665 19.17 23.14 -19.74
CA ALA A 665 19.25 23.06 -21.19
C ALA A 665 20.01 21.81 -21.68
N ASP A 666 21.12 21.47 -21.01
CA ASP A 666 21.93 20.29 -21.35
C ASP A 666 21.21 18.98 -20.98
N GLY A 667 20.51 18.98 -19.84
CA GLY A 667 19.65 17.87 -19.44
C GLY A 667 18.52 17.61 -20.43
N VAL A 668 17.86 18.68 -20.89
CA VAL A 668 16.83 18.65 -21.94
C VAL A 668 17.42 18.14 -23.27
N ALA A 669 18.58 18.65 -23.69
CA ALA A 669 19.24 18.20 -24.91
C ALA A 669 19.60 16.70 -24.86
N LEU A 670 20.05 16.21 -23.70
CA LEU A 670 20.33 14.78 -23.50
C LEU A 670 19.05 13.94 -23.60
N LEU A 671 17.94 14.37 -22.99
CA LEU A 671 16.65 13.68 -23.09
C LEU A 671 16.13 13.66 -24.54
N HIS A 672 16.27 14.77 -25.27
CA HIS A 672 15.90 14.83 -26.69
C HIS A 672 16.75 13.89 -27.55
N ALA A 673 18.06 13.85 -27.37
CA ALA A 673 18.93 12.94 -28.12
C ALA A 673 18.57 11.46 -27.90
N ILE A 674 18.13 11.09 -26.68
CA ILE A 674 17.59 9.75 -26.40
C ILE A 674 16.29 9.53 -27.16
N GLN A 675 15.36 10.49 -27.11
CA GLN A 675 14.04 10.38 -27.75
C GLN A 675 14.15 10.33 -29.27
N ASP A 676 15.12 11.01 -29.87
CA ASP A 676 15.41 10.98 -31.30
C ASP A 676 15.74 9.56 -31.78
N VAL A 677 16.38 8.72 -30.96
CA VAL A 677 16.58 7.30 -31.32
C VAL A 677 15.25 6.58 -31.51
N TYR A 678 14.27 6.84 -30.65
CA TYR A 678 12.94 6.21 -30.72
C TYR A 678 12.08 6.78 -31.86
N LEU A 679 12.22 8.08 -32.15
CA LEU A 679 11.51 8.75 -33.25
C LEU A 679 12.15 8.48 -34.62
N CYS A 680 13.44 8.16 -34.69
CA CYS A 680 14.13 7.91 -35.94
C CYS A 680 13.62 6.61 -36.60
N PRO A 681 13.00 6.67 -37.79
CA PRO A 681 12.48 5.49 -38.46
C PRO A 681 13.59 4.54 -38.94
N ASP A 682 14.80 5.07 -39.16
CA ASP A 682 15.95 4.30 -39.65
C ASP A 682 16.59 3.44 -38.56
N VAL A 683 16.36 3.74 -37.27
CA VAL A 683 16.72 2.84 -36.18
C VAL A 683 15.63 1.77 -36.03
N THR A 684 15.75 0.70 -36.82
CA THR A 684 14.75 -0.37 -36.90
C THR A 684 14.89 -1.42 -35.78
N ILE A 685 14.00 -2.41 -35.69
CA ILE A 685 14.17 -3.57 -34.79
C ILE A 685 15.10 -4.60 -35.46
N ALA A 686 16.07 -5.12 -34.70
CA ALA A 686 17.10 -6.05 -35.15
C ALA A 686 16.59 -7.45 -35.51
#